data_AF-A0A1E4RH42-F1
#
_entry.id   AF-A0A1E4RH42-F1
#
_cell.length_a   1.000
_cell.length_b   1.000
_cell.length_c   1.000
_cell.angle_alpha   90.00
_cell.angle_beta   90.00
_cell.angle_gamma   90.00
#
_symmetry.space_group_name_H-M   'P 1'
#
loop_
_entity.id
_entity.type
_entity.pdbx_description
1 polymer ?
#
loop_
_entity_poly.entity_id
_entity_poly.type
_entity_poly.pdbx_seq_one_letter_code
_entity_poly.pdbx_strand_id
1 'polypeptide(L)'
;MILFRRYRFSLPLAVGLLVLGLIVISQFSGYNQHGLLETFKSAYHQGTGSFMSLSKHQITKNQLIFPYKFPVKKEGLKEYMQKNPKSFNSTELKKPSIVKAKYENINENDVKNNPITDELLKSNFKSHNMSVFHSSKNTNLDLTKCNNIAKTFDQTQINDPVNVQVSLNEMLTKILNQASTDPYLKELSPFFIDELELQLKYNVVDRFWYRLAGSSVWLEQYQVHFMISRILYSPKGTRNSPILSFTYAQIFDKNWKELVNSKLVVPTNNEKSMNDDDNEDSKIFFKTMSFPQVLNIPFWHDYDNIEGKYYGPEDPRLLLTKNSKGYEEPLIIFNAYHRKLSHFDDDVDDHVLMKTEFFRSMFMCWPWQTQSGKENTDGISNAEYDNRIYNKVVELKIKNLPRQKKQKNWTPFISIDQRSKNGFDKTINFIYRWANLEILKCDLIGDTGLCSFTYRLDNNLSPQAQIGPLRGGTQLMNVRSILNSRNDIDLDKIIPPNREVWIGFARAHLDDCGCGNNMYRPNLVIIVKDTVDVEIKELTDKPFKQSKDFYKISHISSSISFDIPIIGWDLMNPKKICVGSNVLIPNGISSWSIESFDQENSKDNWILNDYMTLSLSISDFTVHKIDVKGLLSQILNEKSLFYSPSSNNEKLLNQPTTKVVSDPEKDLSKSLNGYNNDNVVCALEGSTRFCEQYGKDEEKNYEDHSLFYEEELNEELETDIDKYEKQLELLNIEKQVENFPSNNKKKKSK
;
A
#
# COMPACT_ATOMS: atom_id res chain seq x y z
N MET A 1 40.10 -0.20 55.17
CA MET A 1 38.97 0.19 56.03
C MET A 1 37.75 0.32 55.13
N ILE A 2 36.78 -0.63 55.24
CA ILE A 2 35.36 -0.51 54.80
C ILE A 2 35.14 -0.53 53.26
N LEU A 3 34.26 -1.32 52.62
CA LEU A 3 33.43 -2.48 52.96
C LEU A 3 32.95 -3.10 51.61
N PHE A 4 32.93 -4.43 51.54
CA PHE A 4 32.21 -5.21 50.52
C PHE A 4 30.70 -4.93 50.59
N ARG A 5 30.01 -4.75 49.44
CA ARG A 5 28.56 -5.01 49.36
C ARG A 5 28.19 -5.74 48.07
N ARG A 6 27.66 -6.94 48.29
CA ARG A 6 27.12 -7.92 47.34
C ARG A 6 25.95 -7.32 46.54
N TYR A 7 25.98 -7.44 45.22
CA TYR A 7 24.76 -7.50 44.41
C TYR A 7 24.37 -8.97 44.22
N ARG A 8 23.26 -9.37 44.87
CA ARG A 8 22.56 -10.62 44.56
C ARG A 8 21.83 -10.40 43.24
N PHE A 9 22.33 -11.01 42.17
CA PHE A 9 21.58 -11.16 40.93
C PHE A 9 20.33 -12.01 41.21
N SER A 10 19.17 -11.44 40.90
CA SER A 10 17.91 -12.16 40.89
C SER A 10 17.87 -13.01 39.62
N LEU A 11 17.87 -14.33 39.81
CA LEU A 11 17.76 -15.37 38.78
C LEU A 11 16.61 -15.18 37.75
N PRO A 12 15.49 -14.46 38.03
CA PRO A 12 14.45 -14.22 37.02
C PRO A 12 14.85 -13.25 35.90
N LEU A 13 15.83 -12.35 36.13
CA LEU A 13 16.25 -11.35 35.13
C LEU A 13 17.07 -11.98 34.00
N ALA A 14 17.87 -13.01 34.33
CA ALA A 14 18.71 -13.72 33.37
C ALA A 14 17.89 -14.65 32.46
N VAL A 15 16.79 -15.22 32.96
CA VAL A 15 15.90 -16.10 32.17
C VAL A 15 15.09 -15.28 31.16
N GLY A 16 14.65 -14.06 31.51
CA GLY A 16 13.98 -13.15 30.57
C GLY A 16 14.91 -12.63 29.46
N LEU A 17 16.18 -12.36 29.77
CA LEU A 17 17.21 -11.94 28.81
C LEU A 17 17.61 -13.07 27.83
N LEU A 18 17.66 -14.31 28.32
CA LEU A 18 17.95 -15.49 27.48
C LEU A 18 16.81 -15.81 26.51
N VAL A 19 15.54 -15.69 26.94
CA VAL A 19 14.39 -16.00 26.06
C VAL A 19 14.22 -14.94 24.96
N LEU A 20 14.42 -13.65 25.26
CA LEU A 20 14.39 -12.59 24.23
C LEU A 20 15.60 -12.66 23.29
N GLY A 21 16.81 -12.95 23.80
CA GLY A 21 18.00 -13.12 22.96
C GLY A 21 17.94 -14.36 22.07
N LEU A 22 17.40 -15.48 22.56
CA LEU A 22 17.24 -16.71 21.78
C LEU A 22 16.19 -16.57 20.66
N ILE A 23 15.13 -15.77 20.87
CA ILE A 23 14.15 -15.50 19.81
C ILE A 23 14.81 -14.71 18.68
N VAL A 24 15.67 -13.74 18.98
CA VAL A 24 16.44 -12.99 17.95
C VAL A 24 17.40 -13.91 17.20
N ILE A 25 18.11 -14.82 17.89
CA ILE A 25 19.03 -15.77 17.24
C ILE A 25 18.28 -16.81 16.38
N SER A 26 17.06 -17.23 16.78
CA SER A 26 16.27 -18.23 16.04
C SER A 26 15.70 -17.72 14.70
N GLN A 27 15.64 -16.40 14.49
CA GLN A 27 15.16 -15.79 13.25
C GLN A 27 16.22 -15.79 12.12
N PHE A 28 17.45 -16.23 12.39
CA PHE A 28 18.57 -16.10 11.44
C PHE A 28 19.29 -17.42 11.11
N SER A 29 18.72 -18.58 11.42
CA SER A 29 19.33 -19.84 10.97
C SER A 29 19.02 -20.14 9.50
N GLY A 30 19.97 -19.80 8.63
CA GLY A 30 20.20 -20.46 7.34
C GLY A 30 19.29 -20.02 6.19
N TYR A 31 19.41 -18.77 5.74
CA TYR A 31 18.94 -18.39 4.40
C TYR A 31 20.14 -18.18 3.46
N ASN A 32 20.04 -18.70 2.24
CA ASN A 32 21.09 -18.63 1.24
C ASN A 32 21.17 -17.21 0.66
N GLN A 33 21.93 -16.30 1.30
CA GLN A 33 22.16 -14.93 0.83
C GLN A 33 22.59 -14.89 -0.65
N HIS A 34 23.30 -15.92 -1.13
CA HIS A 34 23.66 -16.06 -2.54
C HIS A 34 22.44 -16.11 -3.47
N GLY A 35 21.34 -16.79 -3.12
CA GLY A 35 20.16 -16.88 -3.97
C GLY A 35 19.41 -15.54 -4.12
N LEU A 36 19.36 -14.73 -3.06
CA LEU A 36 18.78 -13.39 -3.12
C LEU A 36 19.68 -12.43 -3.92
N LEU A 37 21.00 -12.54 -3.75
CA LEU A 37 21.98 -11.77 -4.52
C LEU A 37 21.96 -12.14 -6.00
N GLU A 38 21.76 -13.42 -6.36
CA GLU A 38 21.58 -13.87 -7.74
C GLU A 38 20.22 -13.44 -8.31
N THR A 39 19.14 -13.44 -7.51
CA THR A 39 17.84 -12.88 -7.91
C THR A 39 17.93 -11.36 -8.11
N PHE A 40 18.76 -10.68 -7.31
CA PHE A 40 19.05 -9.26 -7.43
C PHE A 40 19.92 -8.96 -8.64
N LYS A 41 21.03 -9.68 -8.84
CA LYS A 41 21.85 -9.63 -10.06
C LYS A 41 20.98 -9.92 -11.28
N SER A 42 20.10 -10.92 -11.22
CA SER A 42 19.15 -11.21 -12.29
C SER A 42 18.11 -10.11 -12.47
N ALA A 43 17.71 -9.35 -11.44
CA ALA A 43 16.78 -8.21 -11.54
C ALA A 43 17.48 -6.92 -12.00
N TYR A 44 18.77 -6.78 -11.71
CA TYR A 44 19.64 -5.66 -12.07
C TYR A 44 20.31 -5.86 -13.46
N HIS A 45 20.44 -7.11 -13.92
CA HIS A 45 21.04 -7.49 -15.21
C HIS A 45 20.06 -8.22 -16.14
N GLN A 46 18.75 -7.92 -16.07
CA GLN A 46 17.79 -8.42 -17.08
C GLN A 46 18.14 -7.96 -18.51
N GLY A 47 19.13 -7.09 -18.65
CA GLY A 47 19.70 -6.67 -19.91
C GLY A 47 20.75 -7.58 -20.55
N THR A 48 21.50 -8.42 -19.82
CA THR A 48 22.63 -9.19 -20.40
C THR A 48 22.31 -10.68 -20.62
N GLY A 49 21.27 -11.21 -19.97
CA GLY A 49 20.88 -12.62 -20.07
C GLY A 49 19.70 -12.86 -20.99
N SER A 50 19.97 -13.22 -22.26
CA SER A 50 19.08 -13.82 -23.26
C SER A 50 17.56 -13.59 -23.07
N PHE A 51 16.99 -12.80 -23.98
CA PHE A 51 15.56 -12.65 -24.30
C PHE A 51 14.73 -13.96 -24.26
N MET A 52 15.36 -15.14 -24.33
CA MET A 52 14.69 -16.45 -24.25
C MET A 52 14.38 -16.98 -22.83
N SER A 53 14.98 -16.46 -21.75
CA SER A 53 14.78 -17.05 -20.41
C SER A 53 13.51 -16.54 -19.69
N LEU A 54 13.17 -15.27 -19.87
CA LEU A 54 12.04 -14.61 -19.19
C LEU A 54 10.65 -14.95 -19.78
N SER A 55 10.59 -15.49 -21.00
CA SER A 55 9.32 -15.83 -21.67
C SER A 55 8.59 -17.04 -21.08
N LYS A 56 9.22 -17.82 -20.18
CA LYS A 56 8.64 -19.06 -19.63
C LYS A 56 7.54 -18.81 -18.58
N HIS A 57 7.51 -17.64 -17.94
CA HIS A 57 6.63 -17.38 -16.79
C HIS A 57 5.44 -16.45 -17.08
N GLN A 58 5.24 -15.96 -18.30
CA GLN A 58 4.08 -15.12 -18.64
C GLN A 58 2.96 -15.93 -19.33
N ILE A 59 1.68 -15.56 -19.12
CA ILE A 59 0.57 -16.05 -19.94
C ILE A 59 0.23 -14.96 -20.95
N THR A 60 0.70 -15.11 -22.19
CA THR A 60 0.26 -14.28 -23.32
C THR A 60 -0.99 -14.89 -23.93
N LYS A 61 -2.16 -14.37 -23.53
CA LYS A 61 -3.45 -14.69 -24.15
C LYS A 61 -4.20 -13.40 -24.43
N ASN A 62 -4.54 -13.14 -25.69
CA ASN A 62 -5.50 -12.08 -26.01
C ASN A 62 -6.89 -12.54 -25.54
N GLN A 63 -7.25 -12.17 -24.31
CA GLN A 63 -8.50 -12.57 -23.67
C GLN A 63 -9.27 -11.37 -23.13
N LEU A 64 -10.59 -11.48 -23.14
CA LEU A 64 -11.52 -10.51 -22.58
C LEU A 64 -12.33 -11.19 -21.47
N ILE A 65 -12.09 -10.77 -20.23
CA ILE A 65 -12.62 -11.41 -19.03
C ILE A 65 -13.79 -10.58 -18.49
N PHE A 66 -14.98 -11.18 -18.50
CA PHE A 66 -16.18 -10.67 -17.87
C PHE A 66 -16.27 -11.15 -16.42
N PRO A 67 -16.78 -10.32 -15.49
CA PRO A 67 -16.97 -10.74 -14.10
C PRO A 67 -18.00 -11.87 -13.98
N TYR A 68 -17.91 -12.72 -12.95
CA TYR A 68 -18.85 -13.84 -12.81
C TYR A 68 -20.29 -13.35 -12.62
N LYS A 69 -20.48 -12.26 -11.87
CA LYS A 69 -21.76 -11.57 -11.62
C LYS A 69 -22.21 -10.69 -12.80
N PHE A 70 -21.58 -10.82 -13.98
CA PHE A 70 -21.99 -10.06 -15.16
C PHE A 70 -23.44 -10.39 -15.55
N PRO A 71 -24.28 -9.39 -15.90
CA PRO A 71 -25.72 -9.57 -16.13
C PRO A 71 -26.06 -10.57 -17.26
N VAL A 72 -25.17 -10.71 -18.24
CA VAL A 72 -25.37 -11.57 -19.41
C VAL A 72 -24.71 -12.94 -19.20
N LYS A 73 -25.42 -14.02 -19.54
CA LYS A 73 -24.88 -15.39 -19.53
C LYS A 73 -23.78 -15.56 -20.58
N LYS A 74 -22.92 -16.58 -20.41
CA LYS A 74 -21.73 -16.77 -21.24
C LYS A 74 -22.06 -16.86 -22.74
N GLU A 75 -23.16 -17.51 -23.09
CA GLU A 75 -23.62 -17.75 -24.46
C GLU A 75 -24.04 -16.44 -25.15
N GLY A 76 -24.57 -15.47 -24.40
CA GLY A 76 -25.04 -14.18 -24.90
C GLY A 76 -23.98 -13.09 -24.96
N LEU A 77 -22.76 -13.32 -24.49
CA LEU A 77 -21.73 -12.28 -24.41
C LEU A 77 -21.32 -11.72 -25.78
N LYS A 78 -21.26 -12.57 -26.81
CA LYS A 78 -20.95 -12.13 -28.18
C LYS A 78 -21.99 -11.15 -28.71
N GLU A 79 -23.26 -11.47 -28.51
CA GLU A 79 -24.38 -10.61 -28.92
C GLU A 79 -24.37 -9.29 -28.13
N TYR A 80 -24.12 -9.36 -26.82
CA TYR A 80 -23.98 -8.16 -25.99
C TYR A 80 -22.87 -7.23 -26.48
N MET A 81 -21.69 -7.77 -26.82
CA MET A 81 -20.59 -6.97 -27.37
C MET A 81 -20.96 -6.33 -28.71
N GLN A 82 -21.65 -7.05 -29.60
CA GLN A 82 -22.11 -6.53 -30.89
C GLN A 82 -23.12 -5.37 -30.73
N LYS A 83 -23.97 -5.43 -29.70
CA LYS A 83 -24.93 -4.36 -29.36
C LYS A 83 -24.27 -3.13 -28.71
N ASN A 84 -23.05 -3.24 -28.22
CA ASN A 84 -22.32 -2.18 -27.52
C ASN A 84 -20.96 -1.87 -28.19
N PRO A 85 -20.94 -1.51 -29.49
CA PRO A 85 -19.70 -1.42 -30.26
C PRO A 85 -18.73 -0.32 -29.79
N LYS A 86 -19.23 0.72 -29.11
CA LYS A 86 -18.39 1.79 -28.52
C LYS A 86 -17.49 1.25 -27.40
N SER A 87 -18.04 0.42 -26.52
CA SER A 87 -17.30 -0.16 -25.39
C SER A 87 -16.55 -1.45 -25.76
N PHE A 88 -16.94 -2.12 -26.85
CA PHE A 88 -16.39 -3.40 -27.28
C PHE A 88 -16.00 -3.40 -28.76
N ASN A 89 -15.16 -2.44 -29.18
CA ASN A 89 -14.69 -2.34 -30.56
C ASN A 89 -13.91 -3.61 -30.97
N SER A 90 -14.51 -4.41 -31.87
CA SER A 90 -13.97 -5.70 -32.28
C SER A 90 -12.59 -5.63 -32.97
N THR A 91 -12.27 -4.51 -33.63
CA THR A 91 -10.98 -4.27 -34.29
C THR A 91 -9.88 -4.00 -33.27
N GLU A 92 -10.15 -3.13 -32.29
CA GLU A 92 -9.23 -2.80 -31.20
C GLU A 92 -8.96 -4.01 -30.28
N LEU A 93 -9.99 -4.83 -30.06
CA LEU A 93 -9.89 -6.03 -29.24
C LEU A 93 -9.08 -7.16 -29.90
N LYS A 94 -8.76 -7.07 -31.20
CA LYS A 94 -7.94 -8.04 -31.96
C LYS A 94 -8.45 -9.50 -31.86
N LYS A 95 -9.78 -9.71 -31.93
CA LYS A 95 -10.44 -11.04 -31.81
C LYS A 95 -10.04 -11.80 -30.52
N PRO A 96 -10.43 -11.32 -29.34
CA PRO A 96 -10.03 -11.92 -28.07
C PRO A 96 -10.78 -13.23 -27.79
N SER A 97 -10.16 -14.11 -26.99
CA SER A 97 -10.87 -15.20 -26.33
C SER A 97 -11.81 -14.62 -25.27
N ILE A 98 -13.12 -14.85 -25.42
CA ILE A 98 -14.12 -14.37 -24.47
C ILE A 98 -14.23 -15.34 -23.30
N VAL A 99 -13.95 -14.84 -22.11
CA VAL A 99 -14.01 -15.61 -20.87
C VAL A 99 -15.02 -14.93 -19.94
N LYS A 100 -15.94 -15.69 -19.38
CA LYS A 100 -16.68 -15.28 -18.18
C LYS A 100 -16.02 -15.97 -17.01
N ALA A 101 -15.57 -15.22 -16.01
CA ALA A 101 -15.04 -15.79 -14.79
C ALA A 101 -16.06 -16.78 -14.22
N LYS A 102 -15.59 -17.98 -13.86
CA LYS A 102 -16.44 -19.03 -13.31
C LYS A 102 -16.41 -18.94 -11.79
N TYR A 103 -17.56 -19.17 -11.18
CA TYR A 103 -17.64 -19.55 -9.79
C TYR A 103 -17.42 -21.07 -9.73
N GLU A 104 -16.35 -21.55 -9.10
CA GLU A 104 -16.14 -22.98 -8.92
C GLU A 104 -17.12 -23.48 -7.84
N ASN A 105 -18.34 -23.86 -8.26
CA ASN A 105 -19.29 -24.58 -7.40
C ASN A 105 -18.76 -26.01 -7.19
N ILE A 106 -18.02 -26.22 -6.10
CA ILE A 106 -17.74 -27.54 -5.54
C ILE A 106 -18.39 -27.50 -4.17
N ASN A 107 -19.56 -28.14 -4.01
CA ASN A 107 -20.38 -28.25 -2.78
C ASN A 107 -20.70 -26.93 -2.03
N GLU A 108 -21.90 -26.82 -1.45
CA GLU A 108 -22.28 -25.64 -0.64
C GLU A 108 -21.35 -25.37 0.57
N ASN A 109 -20.46 -26.32 0.89
CA ASN A 109 -19.51 -26.27 2.00
C ASN A 109 -18.03 -26.06 1.59
N ASP A 110 -17.69 -26.04 0.28
CA ASP A 110 -16.30 -25.98 -0.20
C ASP A 110 -16.00 -24.63 -0.90
N VAL A 111 -15.41 -23.71 -0.14
CA VAL A 111 -15.09 -22.34 -0.56
C VAL A 111 -13.85 -22.33 -1.46
N LYS A 112 -14.03 -22.54 -2.78
CA LYS A 112 -12.94 -22.54 -3.78
C LYS A 112 -12.82 -21.27 -4.64
N ASN A 113 -13.53 -20.20 -4.30
CA ASN A 113 -13.38 -18.88 -4.97
C ASN A 113 -12.40 -17.94 -4.23
N ASN A 114 -11.47 -18.53 -3.49
CA ASN A 114 -10.42 -17.83 -2.77
C ASN A 114 -9.08 -17.96 -3.55
N PRO A 115 -8.09 -17.10 -3.28
CA PRO A 115 -6.77 -17.19 -3.90
C PRO A 115 -5.90 -18.36 -3.39
N ILE A 116 -6.43 -19.30 -2.61
CA ILE A 116 -5.65 -20.44 -2.10
C ILE A 116 -5.42 -21.44 -3.25
N THR A 117 -4.17 -21.87 -3.40
CA THR A 117 -3.75 -22.82 -4.44
C THR A 117 -3.19 -24.10 -3.82
N ASP A 118 -3.22 -25.21 -4.58
CA ASP A 118 -2.61 -26.47 -4.15
C ASP A 118 -1.10 -26.32 -3.89
N GLU A 119 -0.43 -25.40 -4.60
CA GLU A 119 0.97 -25.06 -4.39
C GLU A 119 1.19 -24.37 -3.05
N LEU A 120 0.34 -23.40 -2.70
CA LEU A 120 0.38 -22.72 -1.41
C LEU A 120 0.18 -23.71 -0.25
N LEU A 121 -0.79 -24.63 -0.38
CA LEU A 121 -1.07 -25.64 0.64
C LEU A 121 0.09 -26.63 0.86
N LYS A 122 0.91 -26.88 -0.17
CA LYS A 122 2.09 -27.76 -0.11
C LYS A 122 3.39 -27.02 0.20
N SER A 123 3.35 -25.69 0.29
CA SER A 123 4.54 -24.88 0.52
C SER A 123 5.12 -25.07 1.93
N ASN A 124 6.43 -24.80 2.06
CA ASN A 124 7.17 -25.06 3.29
C ASN A 124 7.11 -23.85 4.23
N PHE A 125 6.17 -23.88 5.17
CA PHE A 125 6.03 -22.85 6.20
C PHE A 125 6.98 -23.09 7.38
N LYS A 126 7.70 -22.05 7.79
CA LYS A 126 8.60 -22.03 8.94
C LYS A 126 7.97 -21.20 10.06
N SER A 127 8.13 -21.61 11.31
CA SER A 127 7.64 -20.85 12.46
C SER A 127 8.33 -19.47 12.53
N HIS A 128 7.55 -18.43 12.77
CA HIS A 128 8.05 -17.07 12.87
C HIS A 128 7.41 -16.34 14.06
N ASN A 129 8.24 -16.01 15.04
CA ASN A 129 7.79 -15.39 16.27
C ASN A 129 7.74 -13.86 16.14
N MET A 130 6.69 -13.23 16.69
CA MET A 130 6.58 -11.77 16.76
C MET A 130 6.43 -11.30 18.21
N SER A 131 7.22 -10.31 18.61
CA SER A 131 7.07 -9.65 19.91
C SER A 131 5.97 -8.61 19.82
N VAL A 132 4.88 -8.81 20.56
CA VAL A 132 3.64 -8.00 20.51
C VAL A 132 3.36 -7.37 21.87
N PHE A 133 2.92 -6.12 21.87
CA PHE A 133 2.56 -5.37 23.07
C PHE A 133 1.07 -5.07 23.07
N HIS A 134 0.35 -5.55 24.09
CA HIS A 134 -1.10 -5.43 24.19
C HIS A 134 -1.53 -4.23 25.05
N SER A 135 -2.75 -3.73 24.85
CA SER A 135 -3.27 -2.55 25.52
C SER A 135 -4.10 -2.84 26.79
N SER A 136 -4.09 -4.08 27.29
CA SER A 136 -4.99 -4.49 28.39
C SER A 136 -4.60 -3.96 29.78
N LYS A 137 -3.39 -3.42 29.93
CA LYS A 137 -2.88 -2.78 31.16
C LYS A 137 -2.10 -1.51 30.80
N ASN A 138 -2.08 -0.55 31.72
CA ASN A 138 -1.33 0.68 31.55
C ASN A 138 0.05 0.58 32.24
N THR A 139 1.09 1.00 31.52
CA THR A 139 2.45 1.19 32.04
C THR A 139 2.69 2.63 32.47
N ASN A 140 1.81 3.57 32.09
CA ASN A 140 1.97 5.01 32.31
C ASN A 140 3.27 5.53 31.68
N LEU A 141 3.54 5.12 30.44
CA LEU A 141 4.73 5.45 29.64
C LEU A 141 6.07 5.03 30.28
N ASP A 142 6.04 4.19 31.32
CA ASP A 142 7.25 3.65 31.94
C ASP A 142 7.80 2.47 31.11
N LEU A 143 8.89 2.72 30.40
CA LEU A 143 9.55 1.72 29.54
C LEU A 143 10.04 0.48 30.31
N THR A 144 10.29 0.60 31.62
CA THR A 144 10.71 -0.54 32.44
C THR A 144 9.57 -1.55 32.64
N LYS A 145 8.33 -1.13 32.44
CA LYS A 145 7.12 -1.95 32.59
C LYS A 145 6.65 -2.57 31.28
N CYS A 146 7.35 -2.38 30.15
CA CYS A 146 6.94 -2.93 28.86
C CYS A 146 6.76 -4.47 28.87
N ASN A 147 7.56 -5.19 29.66
CA ASN A 147 7.42 -6.64 29.82
C ASN A 147 6.07 -7.06 30.42
N ASN A 148 5.38 -6.18 31.15
CA ASN A 148 4.07 -6.48 31.76
C ASN A 148 2.94 -6.55 30.72
N ILE A 149 3.17 -6.00 29.53
CA ILE A 149 2.24 -5.96 28.41
C ILE A 149 2.79 -6.64 27.15
N ALA A 150 3.98 -7.23 27.25
CA ALA A 150 4.61 -7.97 26.17
C ALA A 150 4.04 -9.39 26.10
N LYS A 151 3.88 -9.88 24.87
CA LYS A 151 3.44 -11.22 24.52
C LYS A 151 4.21 -11.67 23.28
N THR A 152 4.46 -12.96 23.15
CA THR A 152 5.01 -13.52 21.91
C THR A 152 3.87 -14.13 21.12
N PHE A 153 3.79 -13.77 19.84
CA PHE A 153 2.98 -14.47 18.85
C PHE A 153 3.85 -15.54 18.21
N ASP A 154 3.66 -16.80 18.62
CA ASP A 154 4.49 -17.97 18.30
C ASP A 154 3.80 -19.03 17.42
N GLN A 155 2.53 -18.81 17.05
CA GLN A 155 1.77 -19.74 16.20
C GLN A 155 1.78 -19.33 14.73
N THR A 156 2.36 -18.17 14.43
CA THR A 156 2.47 -17.68 13.06
C THR A 156 3.61 -18.40 12.35
N GLN A 157 3.37 -18.74 11.08
CA GLN A 157 4.36 -19.31 10.20
C GLN A 157 4.48 -18.47 8.92
N ILE A 158 5.65 -18.48 8.30
CA ILE A 158 5.89 -17.78 7.02
C ILE A 158 6.54 -18.72 6.01
N ASN A 159 6.32 -18.43 4.73
CA ASN A 159 7.06 -19.05 3.63
C ASN A 159 8.22 -18.14 3.20
N ASP A 160 9.10 -18.64 2.33
CA ASP A 160 10.19 -17.84 1.77
C ASP A 160 9.64 -16.71 0.86
N PRO A 161 10.25 -15.51 0.85
CA PRO A 161 9.80 -14.40 0.01
C PRO A 161 10.01 -14.70 -1.48
N VAL A 162 9.00 -14.41 -2.30
CA VAL A 162 9.04 -14.63 -3.75
C VAL A 162 9.04 -13.29 -4.48
N ASN A 163 10.01 -13.07 -5.35
CA ASN A 163 10.04 -11.89 -6.23
C ASN A 163 8.94 -11.99 -7.28
N VAL A 164 8.11 -10.96 -7.39
CA VAL A 164 7.14 -10.82 -8.48
C VAL A 164 7.88 -10.27 -9.69
N GLN A 165 8.63 -11.14 -10.36
CA GLN A 165 9.52 -10.76 -11.46
C GLN A 165 8.73 -10.23 -12.66
N VAL A 166 9.08 -9.02 -13.08
CA VAL A 166 8.55 -8.37 -14.29
C VAL A 166 9.69 -7.65 -14.96
N SER A 167 9.77 -7.74 -16.30
CA SER A 167 10.82 -7.09 -17.07
C SER A 167 10.59 -5.58 -17.17
N LEU A 168 11.50 -4.81 -16.57
CA LEU A 168 11.49 -3.35 -16.67
C LEU A 168 11.74 -2.92 -18.13
N ASN A 169 12.66 -3.59 -18.82
CA ASN A 169 12.91 -3.42 -20.26
C ASN A 169 11.63 -3.61 -21.10
N GLU A 170 10.87 -4.69 -20.88
CA GLU A 170 9.60 -4.93 -21.61
C GLU A 170 8.55 -3.85 -21.30
N MET A 171 8.45 -3.46 -20.03
CA MET A 171 7.53 -2.41 -19.59
C MET A 171 7.84 -1.08 -20.25
N LEU A 172 9.11 -0.67 -20.22
CA LEU A 172 9.58 0.61 -20.77
C LEU A 172 9.52 0.61 -22.30
N THR A 173 9.82 -0.51 -22.95
CA THR A 173 9.60 -0.69 -24.40
C THR A 173 8.13 -0.50 -24.76
N LYS A 174 7.21 -1.02 -23.95
CA LYS A 174 5.78 -0.81 -24.13
C LYS A 174 5.38 0.66 -23.96
N ILE A 175 5.91 1.34 -22.94
CA ILE A 175 5.68 2.78 -22.72
C ILE A 175 6.18 3.59 -23.92
N LEU A 176 7.41 3.34 -24.40
CA LEU A 176 7.98 3.98 -25.58
C LEU A 176 7.09 3.82 -26.81
N ASN A 177 6.66 2.58 -27.10
CA ASN A 177 5.79 2.27 -28.24
C ASN A 177 4.41 2.96 -28.15
N GLN A 178 3.92 3.22 -26.93
CA GLN A 178 2.62 3.83 -26.69
C GLN A 178 2.70 5.36 -26.62
N ALA A 179 3.86 5.95 -26.34
CA ALA A 179 4.03 7.39 -26.10
C ALA A 179 3.57 8.29 -27.25
N SER A 180 3.55 7.80 -28.50
CA SER A 180 3.06 8.57 -29.66
C SER A 180 1.55 8.45 -29.87
N THR A 181 0.93 7.38 -29.38
CA THR A 181 -0.48 7.03 -29.65
C THR A 181 -1.41 7.21 -28.45
N ASP A 182 -0.91 7.04 -27.23
CA ASP A 182 -1.67 7.20 -26.00
C ASP A 182 -1.62 8.67 -25.56
N PRO A 183 -2.77 9.37 -25.46
CA PRO A 183 -2.78 10.80 -25.14
C PRO A 183 -2.13 11.16 -23.80
N TYR A 184 -2.23 10.27 -22.81
CA TYR A 184 -1.66 10.49 -21.47
C TYR A 184 -0.14 10.30 -21.48
N LEU A 185 0.37 9.26 -22.13
CA LEU A 185 1.82 9.09 -22.27
C LEU A 185 2.44 10.15 -23.19
N LYS A 186 1.72 10.60 -24.22
CA LYS A 186 2.16 11.69 -25.08
C LYS A 186 2.35 12.99 -24.29
N GLU A 187 1.43 13.29 -23.38
CA GLU A 187 1.53 14.43 -22.45
C GLU A 187 2.81 14.40 -21.62
N LEU A 188 3.19 13.23 -21.14
CA LEU A 188 4.33 13.05 -20.24
C LEU A 188 5.64 12.74 -20.96
N SER A 189 5.59 12.43 -22.27
CA SER A 189 6.76 12.07 -23.08
C SER A 189 7.91 13.10 -23.04
N PRO A 190 7.69 14.43 -22.93
CA PRO A 190 8.79 15.39 -22.85
C PRO A 190 9.74 15.18 -21.66
N PHE A 191 9.30 14.46 -20.63
CA PHE A 191 10.16 14.16 -19.47
C PHE A 191 11.24 13.12 -19.75
N PHE A 192 11.04 12.23 -20.72
CA PHE A 192 11.86 11.00 -20.78
C PHE A 192 12.04 10.39 -22.17
N ILE A 193 11.35 10.84 -23.21
CA ILE A 193 11.24 10.06 -24.46
C ILE A 193 12.58 9.86 -25.16
N ASP A 194 13.39 10.92 -25.23
CA ASP A 194 14.68 10.91 -25.91
C ASP A 194 15.71 10.06 -25.15
N GLU A 195 15.78 10.26 -23.84
CA GLU A 195 16.65 9.47 -22.98
C GLU A 195 16.22 8.01 -22.96
N LEU A 196 14.92 7.73 -22.90
CA LEU A 196 14.40 6.36 -22.83
C LEU A 196 14.75 5.55 -24.09
N GLU A 197 14.66 6.15 -25.28
CA GLU A 197 15.04 5.48 -26.52
C GLU A 197 16.52 5.08 -26.50
N LEU A 198 17.40 5.98 -26.09
CA LEU A 198 18.83 5.71 -25.96
C LEU A 198 19.12 4.71 -24.83
N GLN A 199 18.45 4.81 -23.69
CA GLN A 199 18.62 3.92 -22.55
C GLN A 199 18.22 2.48 -22.90
N LEU A 200 17.14 2.28 -23.68
CA LEU A 200 16.75 0.97 -24.18
C LEU A 200 17.74 0.45 -25.23
N LYS A 201 18.20 1.32 -26.14
CA LYS A 201 19.18 0.96 -27.18
C LYS A 201 20.51 0.46 -26.59
N TYR A 202 21.00 1.13 -25.56
CA TYR A 202 22.24 0.77 -24.86
C TYR A 202 22.00 -0.13 -23.65
N ASN A 203 20.75 -0.51 -23.38
CA ASN A 203 20.39 -1.43 -22.30
C ASN A 203 20.88 -0.98 -20.91
N VAL A 204 20.71 0.32 -20.62
CA VAL A 204 21.12 0.98 -19.36
C VAL A 204 19.92 1.46 -18.53
N VAL A 205 18.70 1.00 -18.85
CA VAL A 205 17.46 1.47 -18.19
C VAL A 205 17.45 1.27 -16.68
N ASP A 206 18.05 0.19 -16.17
CA ASP A 206 18.07 -0.16 -14.74
C ASP A 206 18.87 0.84 -13.89
N ARG A 207 19.70 1.68 -14.53
CA ARG A 207 20.40 2.81 -13.87
C ARG A 207 19.47 4.00 -13.63
N PHE A 208 18.46 4.22 -14.47
CA PHE A 208 17.64 5.44 -14.48
C PHE A 208 16.17 5.22 -14.11
N TRP A 209 15.70 3.97 -14.17
CA TRP A 209 14.32 3.59 -13.91
C TRP A 209 14.22 2.57 -12.79
N TYR A 210 13.17 2.70 -11.96
CA TYR A 210 12.96 1.82 -10.83
C TYR A 210 11.49 1.42 -10.70
N ARG A 211 11.24 0.16 -10.31
CA ARG A 211 9.91 -0.36 -10.00
C ARG A 211 9.82 -0.71 -8.51
N LEU A 212 8.92 -0.07 -7.78
CA LEU A 212 8.75 -0.30 -6.34
C LEU A 212 7.29 -0.14 -5.88
N ALA A 213 7.06 -0.22 -4.56
CA ALA A 213 5.73 -0.04 -3.94
C ALA A 213 4.62 -0.91 -4.55
N GLY A 214 4.93 -2.19 -4.78
CA GLY A 214 3.94 -3.13 -5.30
C GLY A 214 2.83 -3.43 -4.29
N SER A 215 1.59 -3.11 -4.61
CA SER A 215 0.40 -3.34 -3.77
C SER A 215 -0.67 -4.08 -4.57
N SER A 216 -1.31 -5.09 -3.99
CA SER A 216 -2.32 -5.91 -4.70
C SER A 216 -3.59 -6.11 -3.89
N VAL A 217 -4.69 -6.44 -4.58
CA VAL A 217 -5.95 -6.94 -4.02
C VAL A 217 -6.47 -8.10 -4.86
N TRP A 218 -7.12 -9.06 -4.23
CA TRP A 218 -7.85 -10.13 -4.92
C TRP A 218 -9.19 -9.62 -5.48
N LEU A 219 -9.34 -9.65 -6.80
CA LEU A 219 -10.61 -9.34 -7.46
C LEU A 219 -11.44 -10.62 -7.62
N GLU A 220 -12.22 -10.96 -6.60
CA GLU A 220 -13.05 -12.17 -6.58
C GLU A 220 -13.93 -12.30 -7.83
N GLN A 221 -14.50 -11.18 -8.33
CA GLN A 221 -15.36 -11.23 -9.51
C GLN A 221 -14.67 -11.70 -10.79
N TYR A 222 -13.35 -11.59 -10.85
CA TYR A 222 -12.53 -11.91 -12.01
C TYR A 222 -11.55 -13.07 -11.75
N GLN A 223 -11.38 -13.49 -10.49
CA GLN A 223 -10.45 -14.53 -10.05
C GLN A 223 -8.99 -14.20 -10.41
N VAL A 224 -8.60 -12.94 -10.19
CA VAL A 224 -7.24 -12.44 -10.44
C VAL A 224 -6.78 -11.51 -9.31
N HIS A 225 -5.47 -11.45 -9.08
CA HIS A 225 -4.86 -10.38 -8.32
C HIS A 225 -4.73 -9.14 -9.22
N PHE A 226 -5.30 -8.02 -8.82
CA PHE A 226 -5.01 -6.72 -9.42
C PHE A 226 -3.89 -6.08 -8.63
N MET A 227 -2.81 -5.71 -9.31
CA MET A 227 -1.61 -5.19 -8.70
C MET A 227 -1.25 -3.84 -9.31
N ILE A 228 -0.88 -2.90 -8.46
CA ILE A 228 -0.24 -1.66 -8.88
C ILE A 228 1.20 -1.64 -8.39
N SER A 229 2.07 -1.00 -9.16
CA SER A 229 3.44 -0.68 -8.77
C SER A 229 3.77 0.75 -9.21
N ARG A 230 4.73 1.36 -8.53
CA ARG A 230 5.26 2.68 -8.89
C ARG A 230 6.46 2.48 -9.82
N ILE A 231 6.42 3.13 -10.97
CA ILE A 231 7.56 3.24 -11.89
C ILE A 231 8.13 4.64 -11.74
N LEU A 232 9.39 4.74 -11.35
CA LEU A 232 10.08 6.01 -11.12
C LEU A 232 11.12 6.22 -12.20
N TYR A 233 11.23 7.47 -12.63
CA TYR A 233 12.30 7.94 -13.49
C TYR A 233 13.20 8.92 -12.73
N SER A 234 14.50 8.62 -12.72
CA SER A 234 15.55 9.51 -12.25
C SER A 234 16.62 9.69 -13.33
N PRO A 235 16.64 10.81 -14.05
CA PRO A 235 17.59 11.03 -15.15
C PRO A 235 19.04 11.08 -14.67
N LYS A 236 19.28 11.39 -13.39
CA LYS A 236 20.62 11.40 -12.77
C LYS A 236 21.09 10.02 -12.31
N GLY A 237 20.24 8.99 -12.42
CA GLY A 237 20.50 7.65 -11.89
C GLY A 237 20.60 7.60 -10.36
N THR A 238 20.10 8.63 -9.67
CA THR A 238 20.11 8.72 -8.21
C THR A 238 18.72 8.47 -7.64
N ARG A 239 18.55 7.34 -6.94
CA ARG A 239 17.24 6.92 -6.37
C ARG A 239 16.57 7.94 -5.44
N ASN A 240 17.35 8.83 -4.83
CA ASN A 240 16.86 9.89 -3.94
C ASN A 240 16.36 11.15 -4.68
N SER A 241 16.52 11.22 -6.00
CA SER A 241 16.10 12.38 -6.81
C SER A 241 15.37 11.94 -8.08
N PRO A 242 14.22 11.24 -7.97
CA PRO A 242 13.34 11.01 -9.10
C PRO A 242 12.63 12.31 -9.51
N ILE A 243 12.35 12.48 -10.79
CA ILE A 243 11.60 13.64 -11.30
C ILE A 243 10.16 13.28 -11.65
N LEU A 244 9.90 12.02 -12.00
CA LEU A 244 8.60 11.57 -12.51
C LEU A 244 8.28 10.18 -11.95
N SER A 245 6.99 9.95 -11.71
CA SER A 245 6.50 8.64 -11.34
C SER A 245 5.13 8.32 -11.92
N PHE A 246 4.97 7.04 -12.29
CA PHE A 246 3.75 6.47 -12.85
C PHE A 246 3.19 5.40 -11.91
N THR A 247 1.88 5.19 -11.97
CA THR A 247 1.26 3.98 -11.42
C THR A 247 1.02 2.98 -12.54
N TYR A 248 1.67 1.82 -12.46
CA TYR A 248 1.57 0.74 -13.43
C TYR A 248 0.69 -0.38 -12.90
N ALA A 249 -0.37 -0.73 -13.65
CA ALA A 249 -1.34 -1.73 -13.28
C ALA A 249 -1.13 -3.04 -14.05
N GLN A 250 -1.14 -4.15 -13.31
CA GLN A 250 -0.98 -5.50 -13.81
C GLN A 250 -2.05 -6.41 -13.20
N ILE A 251 -2.29 -7.55 -13.84
CA ILE A 251 -3.14 -8.60 -13.29
C ILE A 251 -2.42 -9.94 -13.33
N PHE A 252 -2.60 -10.73 -12.27
CA PHE A 252 -2.02 -12.05 -12.10
C PHE A 252 -3.13 -13.06 -11.82
N ASP A 253 -2.95 -14.29 -12.28
CA ASP A 253 -3.85 -15.38 -11.86
C ASP A 253 -3.60 -15.76 -10.39
N LYS A 254 -4.35 -16.76 -9.89
CA LYS A 254 -4.21 -17.27 -8.51
C LYS A 254 -2.81 -17.82 -8.19
N ASN A 255 -2.04 -18.23 -9.19
CA ASN A 255 -0.67 -18.74 -9.02
C ASN A 255 0.36 -17.62 -9.19
N TRP A 256 -0.06 -16.35 -9.12
CA TRP A 256 0.81 -15.18 -9.32
C TRP A 256 1.51 -15.16 -10.68
N LYS A 257 0.89 -15.77 -11.69
CA LYS A 257 1.38 -15.71 -13.07
C LYS A 257 0.77 -14.51 -13.81
N GLU A 258 1.62 -13.65 -14.37
CA GLU A 258 1.15 -12.43 -15.03
C GLU A 258 0.31 -12.76 -16.27
N LEU A 259 -0.85 -12.09 -16.39
CA LEU A 259 -1.75 -12.19 -17.53
C LEU A 259 -1.51 -11.03 -18.50
N VAL A 260 -0.58 -11.23 -19.44
CA VAL A 260 -0.18 -10.21 -20.42
C VAL A 260 -1.15 -10.22 -21.62
N ASN A 261 -1.43 -9.02 -22.16
CA ASN A 261 -2.37 -8.79 -23.27
C ASN A 261 -3.82 -9.21 -22.94
N SER A 262 -4.16 -9.23 -21.65
CA SER A 262 -5.49 -9.55 -21.14
C SER A 262 -6.31 -8.28 -20.89
N LYS A 263 -7.63 -8.38 -20.96
CA LYS A 263 -8.54 -7.25 -20.74
C LYS A 263 -9.63 -7.65 -19.76
N LEU A 264 -9.96 -6.75 -18.83
CA LEU A 264 -11.11 -6.89 -17.94
C LEU A 264 -12.27 -6.03 -18.44
N VAL A 265 -13.50 -6.54 -18.29
CA VAL A 265 -14.73 -5.76 -18.49
C VAL A 265 -15.18 -5.19 -17.16
N VAL A 266 -14.99 -3.90 -16.94
CA VAL A 266 -15.14 -3.26 -15.62
C VAL A 266 -16.28 -2.25 -15.60
N PRO A 267 -17.00 -2.09 -14.47
CA PRO A 267 -18.02 -1.06 -14.33
C PRO A 267 -17.40 0.33 -14.39
N THR A 268 -18.08 1.29 -15.02
CA THR A 268 -17.59 2.66 -15.25
C THR A 268 -18.71 3.69 -15.11
N ASN A 269 -18.34 4.91 -14.77
CA ASN A 269 -19.20 6.10 -14.73
C ASN A 269 -19.32 6.80 -16.09
N ASN A 270 -18.50 6.39 -17.06
CA ASN A 270 -18.52 6.95 -18.40
C ASN A 270 -19.27 6.04 -19.37
N GLU A 271 -20.46 6.48 -19.77
CA GLU A 271 -21.09 6.27 -21.08
C GLU A 271 -22.24 7.29 -21.23
N LYS A 272 -21.94 8.61 -21.14
CA LYS A 272 -22.90 9.63 -21.58
C LYS A 272 -23.06 9.51 -23.10
N SER A 273 -24.07 8.77 -23.54
CA SER A 273 -24.74 9.02 -24.81
C SER A 273 -25.23 10.48 -24.75
N MET A 274 -24.79 11.34 -25.65
CA MET A 274 -25.33 12.71 -25.73
C MET A 274 -26.82 12.76 -26.15
N ASN A 275 -27.52 11.62 -26.24
CA ASN A 275 -28.92 11.53 -26.67
C ASN A 275 -29.64 10.36 -25.97
N ASP A 276 -29.82 10.39 -24.65
CA ASP A 276 -30.83 9.54 -24.01
C ASP A 276 -31.53 10.36 -22.91
N ASP A 277 -32.71 10.87 -23.25
CA ASP A 277 -33.71 11.31 -22.29
C ASP A 277 -34.28 10.09 -21.53
N ASP A 278 -34.69 10.36 -20.29
CA ASP A 278 -35.53 9.55 -19.40
C ASP A 278 -34.87 8.44 -18.54
N ASN A 279 -34.76 8.74 -17.23
CA ASN A 279 -34.59 7.85 -16.07
C ASN A 279 -33.24 7.07 -15.96
N GLU A 280 -32.12 7.79 -15.96
CA GLU A 280 -30.74 7.25 -15.99
C GLU A 280 -30.16 6.72 -14.65
N ASP A 281 -30.79 6.96 -13.50
CA ASP A 281 -30.15 6.69 -12.19
C ASP A 281 -29.95 5.19 -11.87
N SER A 282 -30.34 4.25 -12.75
CA SER A 282 -30.27 2.80 -12.52
C SER A 282 -29.32 2.03 -13.46
N LYS A 283 -28.86 2.62 -14.57
CA LYS A 283 -28.08 1.90 -15.59
C LYS A 283 -26.60 1.79 -15.20
N ILE A 284 -26.01 0.60 -15.38
CA ILE A 284 -24.59 0.35 -15.15
C ILE A 284 -23.90 0.23 -16.50
N PHE A 285 -22.86 1.02 -16.69
CA PHE A 285 -22.04 1.00 -17.90
C PHE A 285 -20.78 0.18 -17.68
N PHE A 286 -20.27 -0.42 -18.75
CA PHE A 286 -19.07 -1.25 -18.71
C PHE A 286 -18.11 -0.83 -19.80
N LYS A 287 -16.82 -0.74 -19.45
CA LYS A 287 -15.73 -0.51 -20.41
C LYS A 287 -14.74 -1.67 -20.38
N THR A 288 -13.89 -1.74 -21.40
CA THR A 288 -12.74 -2.64 -21.38
C THR A 288 -11.50 -1.93 -20.84
N MET A 289 -10.73 -2.63 -20.00
CA MET A 289 -9.49 -2.15 -19.42
C MET A 289 -8.37 -3.15 -19.74
N SER A 290 -7.31 -2.70 -20.42
CA SER A 290 -6.24 -3.57 -20.91
C SER A 290 -5.09 -3.71 -19.91
N PHE A 291 -4.46 -4.89 -19.87
CA PHE A 291 -3.36 -5.16 -18.95
C PHE A 291 -2.17 -5.82 -19.65
N PRO A 292 -0.95 -5.53 -19.17
CA PRO A 292 -0.62 -4.49 -18.18
C PRO A 292 -0.71 -3.06 -18.79
N GLN A 293 -0.82 -1.99 -18.00
CA GLN A 293 -0.86 -0.60 -18.52
C GLN A 293 -0.43 0.44 -17.49
N VAL A 294 0.03 1.61 -17.94
CA VAL A 294 0.11 2.82 -17.11
C VAL A 294 -1.31 3.32 -16.83
N LEU A 295 -1.62 3.66 -15.58
CA LEU A 295 -2.88 4.31 -15.24
C LEU A 295 -2.80 5.81 -15.55
N ASN A 296 -3.84 6.33 -16.20
CA ASN A 296 -3.96 7.73 -16.61
C ASN A 296 -4.34 8.63 -15.42
N ILE A 297 -3.56 8.58 -14.34
CA ILE A 297 -3.80 9.37 -13.13
C ILE A 297 -3.35 10.81 -13.42
N PRO A 298 -4.26 11.80 -13.40
CA PRO A 298 -3.90 13.19 -13.66
C PRO A 298 -3.04 13.74 -12.52
N PHE A 299 -2.08 14.60 -12.85
CA PHE A 299 -1.33 15.39 -11.90
C PHE A 299 -0.77 16.64 -12.57
N TRP A 300 -0.52 17.65 -11.75
CA TRP A 300 0.16 18.86 -12.18
C TRP A 300 1.62 18.56 -12.50
N HIS A 301 2.11 19.08 -13.62
CA HIS A 301 3.51 18.99 -14.00
C HIS A 301 3.97 20.20 -14.81
N ASP A 302 5.28 20.35 -14.89
CA ASP A 302 5.99 21.38 -15.64
C ASP A 302 7.35 20.79 -16.03
N TYR A 303 7.46 20.36 -17.29
CA TYR A 303 8.64 19.69 -17.81
C TYR A 303 9.80 20.66 -18.08
N ASP A 304 9.53 21.97 -18.19
CA ASP A 304 10.56 22.99 -18.35
C ASP A 304 11.27 23.30 -17.02
N ASN A 305 10.64 22.95 -15.89
CA ASN A 305 11.18 23.19 -14.56
C ASN A 305 11.05 21.93 -13.68
N ILE A 306 12.08 21.10 -13.75
CA ILE A 306 12.17 19.80 -13.06
C ILE A 306 12.95 19.82 -11.74
N GLU A 307 13.65 20.92 -11.43
CA GLU A 307 14.56 20.96 -10.29
C GLU A 307 13.80 20.94 -8.95
N GLY A 308 14.15 19.98 -8.08
CA GLY A 308 13.57 19.85 -6.73
C GLY A 308 12.11 19.41 -6.69
N LYS A 309 11.51 19.00 -7.81
CA LYS A 309 10.11 18.61 -7.92
C LYS A 309 9.96 17.12 -8.21
N TYR A 310 8.92 16.53 -7.64
CA TYR A 310 8.61 15.10 -7.73
C TYR A 310 7.21 14.96 -8.34
N TYR A 311 7.14 14.72 -9.64
CA TYR A 311 5.87 14.67 -10.36
C TYR A 311 5.21 13.29 -10.31
N GLY A 312 3.88 13.31 -10.23
CA GLY A 312 3.06 12.11 -10.28
C GLY A 312 2.78 11.43 -8.93
N PRO A 313 2.05 10.30 -8.97
CA PRO A 313 1.63 9.58 -7.77
C PRO A 313 2.78 8.93 -7.00
N GLU A 314 2.82 9.18 -5.69
CA GLU A 314 3.78 8.60 -4.75
C GLU A 314 3.13 7.66 -3.73
N ASP A 315 3.89 6.64 -3.33
CA ASP A 315 3.56 5.64 -2.30
C ASP A 315 2.12 5.08 -2.41
N PRO A 316 1.71 4.57 -3.59
CA PRO A 316 0.33 4.16 -3.79
C PRO A 316 -0.03 2.95 -2.93
N ARG A 317 -1.21 3.01 -2.30
CA ARG A 317 -1.83 1.94 -1.51
C ARG A 317 -3.12 1.52 -2.17
N LEU A 318 -3.41 0.23 -2.16
CA LEU A 318 -4.55 -0.33 -2.84
C LEU A 318 -5.49 -1.00 -1.84
N LEU A 319 -6.80 -0.77 -2.00
CA LEU A 319 -7.86 -1.47 -1.28
C LEU A 319 -9.11 -1.60 -2.17
N LEU A 320 -10.12 -2.33 -1.69
CA LEU A 320 -11.40 -2.48 -2.37
C LEU A 320 -12.49 -1.65 -1.70
N THR A 321 -13.29 -0.96 -2.52
CA THR A 321 -14.52 -0.29 -2.08
C THR A 321 -15.72 -0.83 -2.84
N LYS A 322 -16.87 -0.89 -2.18
CA LYS A 322 -18.14 -1.27 -2.80
C LYS A 322 -18.94 -0.01 -3.13
N ASN A 323 -19.28 0.18 -4.40
CA ASN A 323 -20.06 1.34 -4.83
C ASN A 323 -21.58 1.15 -4.67
N SER A 324 -22.35 2.21 -4.90
CA SER A 324 -23.82 2.23 -4.76
C SER A 324 -24.54 1.27 -5.71
N LYS A 325 -23.87 0.78 -6.76
CA LYS A 325 -24.37 -0.23 -7.69
C LYS A 325 -24.05 -1.67 -7.25
N GLY A 326 -23.36 -1.83 -6.13
CA GLY A 326 -23.04 -3.12 -5.53
C GLY A 326 -21.77 -3.78 -6.06
N TYR A 327 -21.01 -3.13 -6.94
CA TYR A 327 -19.74 -3.64 -7.41
C TYR A 327 -18.60 -3.26 -6.47
N GLU A 328 -17.71 -4.21 -6.24
CA GLU A 328 -16.42 -3.94 -5.62
C GLU A 328 -15.43 -3.51 -6.68
N GLU A 329 -14.73 -2.42 -6.42
CA GLU A 329 -13.75 -1.82 -7.30
C GLU A 329 -12.48 -1.41 -6.56
N PRO A 330 -11.31 -1.44 -7.22
CA PRO A 330 -10.05 -0.97 -6.66
C PRO A 330 -10.09 0.53 -6.39
N LEU A 331 -9.58 0.93 -5.23
CA LEU A 331 -9.34 2.31 -4.84
C LEU A 331 -7.85 2.47 -4.51
N ILE A 332 -7.22 3.45 -5.14
CA ILE A 332 -5.80 3.78 -4.92
C ILE A 332 -5.72 5.02 -4.04
N ILE A 333 -4.99 4.94 -2.94
CA ILE A 333 -4.63 6.06 -2.08
C ILE A 333 -3.17 6.39 -2.33
N PHE A 334 -2.88 7.63 -2.68
CA PHE A 334 -1.52 8.06 -2.96
C PHE A 334 -1.32 9.50 -2.49
N ASN A 335 -0.08 9.95 -2.51
CA ASN A 335 0.23 11.36 -2.28
C ASN A 335 0.93 11.92 -3.51
N ALA A 336 0.74 13.21 -3.80
CA ALA A 336 1.33 13.83 -4.98
C ALA A 336 1.62 15.31 -4.75
N TYR A 337 2.64 15.81 -5.45
CA TYR A 337 2.95 17.23 -5.54
C TYR A 337 1.97 17.92 -6.49
N HIS A 338 1.47 19.09 -6.10
CA HIS A 338 0.55 19.88 -6.92
C HIS A 338 0.56 21.36 -6.54
N ARG A 339 -0.20 22.17 -7.28
CA ARG A 339 -0.32 23.62 -7.05
C ARG A 339 -1.75 24.09 -6.87
N LYS A 340 -1.92 25.23 -6.21
CA LYS A 340 -3.18 25.98 -6.09
C LYS A 340 -2.91 27.49 -6.18
N LEU A 341 -3.91 28.25 -6.63
CA LEU A 341 -3.88 29.71 -6.54
C LEU A 341 -4.26 30.15 -5.13
N SER A 342 -3.51 31.11 -4.59
CA SER A 342 -3.80 31.80 -3.32
C SER A 342 -3.77 33.31 -3.53
N HIS A 343 -4.59 34.03 -2.76
CA HIS A 343 -4.57 35.49 -2.75
C HIS A 343 -3.34 35.99 -1.99
N PHE A 344 -2.66 36.97 -2.56
CA PHE A 344 -1.53 37.67 -1.95
C PHE A 344 -1.87 39.17 -1.93
N ASP A 345 -1.72 39.77 -0.76
CA ASP A 345 -1.91 41.21 -0.54
C ASP A 345 -0.51 41.82 -0.43
N ASP A 346 -0.07 42.58 -1.44
CA ASP A 346 1.04 43.51 -1.27
C ASP A 346 0.45 44.88 -0.97
N ASP A 347 0.66 45.36 0.25
CA ASP A 347 0.05 46.57 0.84
C ASP A 347 0.40 47.90 0.13
N VAL A 348 0.61 47.92 -1.19
CA VAL A 348 1.06 49.04 -2.01
C VAL A 348 0.05 49.38 -3.13
N ASP A 349 -0.74 48.42 -3.63
CA ASP A 349 -1.73 48.64 -4.68
C ASP A 349 -3.11 48.04 -4.30
N ASP A 350 -4.22 48.70 -4.64
CA ASP A 350 -5.62 48.25 -4.40
C ASP A 350 -6.01 46.97 -5.20
N HIS A 351 -5.06 46.10 -5.54
CA HIS A 351 -5.24 44.94 -6.41
C HIS A 351 -4.75 43.65 -5.74
N VAL A 352 -5.69 42.77 -5.41
CA VAL A 352 -5.39 41.41 -4.92
C VAL A 352 -4.70 40.60 -6.03
N LEU A 353 -3.40 40.37 -5.89
CA LEU A 353 -2.63 39.52 -6.80
C LEU A 353 -2.84 38.03 -6.46
N MET A 354 -2.95 37.17 -7.48
CA MET A 354 -3.00 35.73 -7.28
C MET A 354 -1.60 35.12 -7.39
N LYS A 355 -1.15 34.45 -6.33
CA LYS A 355 0.12 33.72 -6.28
C LYS A 355 -0.13 32.23 -6.43
N THR A 356 0.81 31.53 -7.08
CA THR A 356 0.81 30.06 -7.10
C THR A 356 1.49 29.52 -5.84
N GLU A 357 0.79 28.65 -5.12
CA GLU A 357 1.32 27.91 -3.98
C GLU A 357 1.38 26.40 -4.25
N PHE A 358 2.40 25.75 -3.68
CA PHE A 358 2.65 24.33 -3.86
C PHE A 358 2.41 23.53 -2.58
N PHE A 359 1.92 22.30 -2.77
CA PHE A 359 1.54 21.39 -1.71
C PHE A 359 1.86 19.95 -2.10
N ARG A 360 2.06 19.09 -1.10
CA ARG A 360 2.01 17.64 -1.24
C ARG A 360 0.78 17.14 -0.51
N SER A 361 -0.24 16.71 -1.24
CA SER A 361 -1.54 16.29 -0.70
C SER A 361 -1.76 14.78 -0.83
N MET A 362 -2.71 14.26 -0.06
CA MET A 362 -3.26 12.91 -0.24
C MET A 362 -4.40 12.94 -1.26
N PHE A 363 -4.50 11.88 -2.07
CA PHE A 363 -5.49 11.72 -3.13
C PHE A 363 -6.06 10.30 -3.13
N MET A 364 -7.28 10.19 -3.65
CA MET A 364 -7.94 8.94 -3.99
C MET A 364 -8.07 8.83 -5.51
N CYS A 365 -7.81 7.66 -6.08
CA CYS A 365 -8.03 7.38 -7.49
C CYS A 365 -8.84 6.09 -7.67
N TRP A 366 -9.83 6.13 -8.56
CA TRP A 366 -10.59 4.96 -8.99
C TRP A 366 -10.13 4.55 -10.40
N PRO A 367 -9.38 3.45 -10.57
CA PRO A 367 -8.88 3.03 -11.89
C PRO A 367 -9.98 2.73 -12.90
N TRP A 368 -11.16 2.35 -12.44
CA TRP A 368 -12.29 2.00 -13.31
C TRP A 368 -13.17 3.20 -13.64
N GLN A 369 -13.12 4.26 -12.84
CA GLN A 369 -13.88 5.49 -13.07
C GLN A 369 -13.01 6.52 -13.80
N THR A 370 -13.65 7.40 -14.55
CA THR A 370 -12.95 8.44 -15.34
C THR A 370 -13.46 9.84 -15.04
N GLN A 371 -12.64 10.84 -15.33
CA GLN A 371 -12.97 12.26 -15.32
C GLN A 371 -12.49 12.92 -16.63
N SER A 372 -13.10 14.04 -17.00
CA SER A 372 -12.58 14.93 -18.05
C SER A 372 -11.74 16.03 -17.42
N GLY A 373 -10.60 16.35 -18.02
CA GLY A 373 -9.72 17.39 -17.51
C GLY A 373 -9.02 17.02 -16.20
N LYS A 374 -8.17 17.94 -15.74
CA LYS A 374 -7.34 17.77 -14.53
C LYS A 374 -7.26 19.01 -13.64
N GLU A 375 -8.27 19.89 -13.71
CA GLU A 375 -8.35 21.10 -12.88
C GLU A 375 -8.25 20.80 -11.37
N ASN A 376 -8.85 19.69 -10.92
CA ASN A 376 -8.79 19.23 -9.54
C ASN A 376 -7.35 19.01 -9.05
N THR A 377 -6.43 18.61 -9.93
CA THR A 377 -5.00 18.44 -9.61
C THR A 377 -4.15 19.66 -9.98
N ASP A 378 -4.51 20.40 -11.02
CA ASP A 378 -3.69 21.51 -11.54
C ASP A 378 -4.00 22.86 -10.87
N GLY A 379 -5.16 22.96 -10.22
CA GLY A 379 -5.65 24.16 -9.55
C GLY A 379 -6.24 25.22 -10.49
N ILE A 380 -6.08 25.05 -11.81
CA ILE A 380 -6.64 25.90 -12.86
C ILE A 380 -7.06 25.03 -14.05
N SER A 381 -8.08 25.45 -14.79
CA SER A 381 -8.44 24.86 -16.08
C SER A 381 -7.37 25.18 -17.12
N ASN A 382 -7.17 24.25 -18.06
CA ASN A 382 -6.28 24.42 -19.19
C ASN A 382 -6.93 23.76 -20.40
N ALA A 383 -7.25 24.57 -21.42
CA ALA A 383 -7.93 24.13 -22.64
C ALA A 383 -7.22 22.97 -23.35
N GLU A 384 -5.90 22.82 -23.18
CA GLU A 384 -5.14 21.68 -23.72
C GLU A 384 -5.57 20.32 -23.11
N TYR A 385 -6.00 20.34 -21.85
CA TYR A 385 -6.27 19.17 -21.04
C TYR A 385 -7.75 18.96 -20.72
N ASP A 386 -8.59 20.00 -20.80
CA ASP A 386 -9.99 19.98 -20.33
C ASP A 386 -10.85 18.88 -20.98
N ASN A 387 -10.58 18.53 -22.24
CA ASN A 387 -11.30 17.49 -22.98
C ASN A 387 -10.61 16.11 -22.94
N ARG A 388 -9.48 15.97 -22.26
CA ARG A 388 -8.78 14.69 -22.12
C ARG A 388 -9.43 13.85 -21.02
N ILE A 389 -9.47 12.54 -21.23
CA ILE A 389 -10.04 11.58 -20.28
C ILE A 389 -8.93 10.99 -19.42
N TYR A 390 -9.10 11.13 -18.10
CA TYR A 390 -8.20 10.59 -17.09
C TYR A 390 -8.92 9.63 -16.16
N ASN A 391 -8.16 8.90 -15.36
CA ASN A 391 -8.73 8.22 -14.19
C ASN A 391 -9.27 9.25 -13.20
N LYS A 392 -10.42 8.94 -12.60
CA LYS A 392 -11.04 9.80 -11.60
C LYS A 392 -10.15 9.92 -10.37
N VAL A 393 -9.86 11.15 -9.97
CA VAL A 393 -9.07 11.50 -8.79
C VAL A 393 -9.81 12.50 -7.91
N VAL A 394 -9.67 12.36 -6.60
CA VAL A 394 -10.22 13.30 -5.62
C VAL A 394 -9.15 13.64 -4.60
N GLU A 395 -8.94 14.94 -4.37
CA GLU A 395 -8.06 15.42 -3.30
C GLU A 395 -8.72 15.23 -1.93
N LEU A 396 -7.97 14.70 -0.96
CA LEU A 396 -8.40 14.61 0.42
C LEU A 396 -8.09 15.91 1.19
N LYS A 397 -9.12 16.50 1.79
CA LYS A 397 -9.03 17.78 2.53
C LYS A 397 -9.65 17.65 3.91
N ILE A 398 -8.95 18.09 4.94
CA ILE A 398 -9.48 18.07 6.32
C ILE A 398 -10.37 19.31 6.52
N LYS A 399 -11.63 19.10 6.90
CA LYS A 399 -12.60 20.17 7.19
C LYS A 399 -12.07 21.07 8.29
N ASN A 400 -12.33 22.37 8.15
CA ASN A 400 -11.99 23.41 9.14
C ASN A 400 -10.49 23.52 9.46
N LEU A 401 -9.61 22.96 8.63
CA LEU A 401 -8.17 23.18 8.73
C LEU A 401 -7.64 23.84 7.44
N PRO A 402 -6.69 24.78 7.57
CA PRO A 402 -6.00 25.28 6.40
C PRO A 402 -5.23 24.15 5.72
N ARG A 403 -5.03 24.30 4.41
CA ARG A 403 -4.29 23.35 3.60
C ARG A 403 -2.86 23.23 4.12
N GLN A 404 -2.47 22.02 4.50
CA GLN A 404 -1.14 21.74 5.03
C GLN A 404 -0.14 21.58 3.87
N LYS A 405 1.09 22.09 4.02
CA LYS A 405 2.13 22.03 2.97
C LYS A 405 2.51 20.59 2.59
N LYS A 406 2.46 19.65 3.55
CA LYS A 406 2.84 18.25 3.33
C LYS A 406 1.90 17.31 4.05
N GLN A 407 1.29 16.41 3.30
CA GLN A 407 0.44 15.33 3.74
C GLN A 407 0.88 14.05 3.02
N LYS A 408 1.25 13.02 3.78
CA LYS A 408 1.71 11.72 3.27
C LYS A 408 1.47 10.61 4.29
N ASN A 409 1.56 9.36 3.84
CA ASN A 409 1.55 8.15 4.69
C ASN A 409 0.28 7.91 5.52
N TRP A 410 -0.89 8.39 5.08
CA TRP A 410 -2.16 8.03 5.74
C TRP A 410 -2.48 6.56 5.51
N THR A 411 -2.99 5.87 6.53
CA THR A 411 -3.28 4.42 6.43
C THR A 411 -4.77 4.16 6.23
N PRO A 412 -5.22 3.66 5.07
CA PRO A 412 -6.64 3.50 4.76
C PRO A 412 -7.28 2.25 5.35
N PHE A 413 -8.56 2.34 5.70
CA PHE A 413 -9.41 1.20 6.08
C PHE A 413 -10.91 1.49 5.91
N ILE A 414 -11.72 0.43 5.76
CA ILE A 414 -13.17 0.51 5.54
C ILE A 414 -13.93 -0.06 6.75
N SER A 415 -15.02 0.60 7.15
CA SER A 415 -15.95 0.09 8.17
C SER A 415 -17.00 -0.82 7.52
N ILE A 416 -16.98 -2.08 7.92
CA ILE A 416 -17.92 -3.10 7.44
C ILE A 416 -19.30 -2.85 8.04
N ASP A 417 -19.38 -2.33 9.26
CA ASP A 417 -20.67 -1.95 9.86
C ASP A 417 -21.37 -0.84 9.06
N GLN A 418 -20.61 0.19 8.63
CA GLN A 418 -21.17 1.25 7.79
C GLN A 418 -21.56 0.72 6.41
N ARG A 419 -20.75 -0.17 5.81
CA ARG A 419 -21.08 -0.82 4.54
C ARG A 419 -22.37 -1.63 4.66
N SER A 420 -22.51 -2.46 5.68
CA SER A 420 -23.69 -3.31 5.91
C SER A 420 -24.95 -2.46 6.13
N LYS A 421 -24.86 -1.36 6.88
CA LYS A 421 -25.99 -0.43 7.09
C LYS A 421 -26.43 0.28 5.81
N ASN A 422 -25.50 0.61 4.91
CA ASN A 422 -25.79 1.39 3.70
C ASN A 422 -25.95 0.53 2.44
N GLY A 423 -25.53 -0.74 2.46
CA GLY A 423 -25.39 -1.62 1.29
C GLY A 423 -24.09 -1.43 0.48
N PHE A 424 -23.40 -0.30 0.68
CA PHE A 424 -22.19 0.13 -0.03
C PHE A 424 -21.35 1.10 0.82
N ASP A 425 -20.13 1.41 0.37
CA ASP A 425 -19.23 2.32 1.06
C ASP A 425 -19.53 3.78 0.73
N LYS A 426 -19.96 4.55 1.73
CA LYS A 426 -20.13 6.00 1.61
C LYS A 426 -18.90 6.79 2.04
N THR A 427 -18.06 6.17 2.87
CA THR A 427 -16.92 6.82 3.53
C THR A 427 -15.77 5.84 3.69
N ILE A 428 -14.56 6.39 3.73
CA ILE A 428 -13.31 5.69 4.04
C ILE A 428 -12.70 6.31 5.30
N ASN A 429 -12.02 5.49 6.10
CA ASN A 429 -11.30 5.97 7.27
C ASN A 429 -9.80 5.92 7.04
N PHE A 430 -9.08 6.83 7.70
CA PHE A 430 -7.63 6.87 7.68
C PHE A 430 -7.08 7.01 9.09
N ILE A 431 -6.04 6.26 9.40
CA ILE A 431 -5.16 6.62 10.51
C ILE A 431 -4.28 7.76 10.02
N TYR A 432 -4.55 8.93 10.59
CA TYR A 432 -3.80 10.15 10.31
C TYR A 432 -2.50 10.18 11.13
N ARG A 433 -2.58 9.73 12.39
CA ARG A 433 -1.45 9.64 13.31
C ARG A 433 -1.54 8.38 14.16
N TRP A 434 -0.43 7.65 14.28
CA TRP A 434 -0.34 6.43 15.10
C TRP A 434 -0.02 6.76 16.56
N ALA A 435 1.01 7.57 16.79
CA ALA A 435 1.32 8.10 18.12
C ALA A 435 0.28 9.15 18.48
N ASN A 436 -0.40 9.01 19.62
CA ASN A 436 -1.58 9.82 19.94
C ASN A 436 -2.65 9.68 18.86
N LEU A 437 -3.30 8.51 18.85
CA LEU A 437 -4.13 8.03 17.74
C LEU A 437 -5.15 9.08 17.25
N GLU A 438 -5.05 9.45 15.97
CA GLU A 438 -5.98 10.32 15.27
C GLU A 438 -6.55 9.61 14.04
N ILE A 439 -7.88 9.61 13.91
CA ILE A 439 -8.58 8.95 12.82
C ILE A 439 -9.45 9.96 12.07
N LEU A 440 -9.26 9.99 10.76
CA LEU A 440 -10.08 10.75 9.83
C LEU A 440 -11.14 9.84 9.22
N LYS A 441 -12.32 10.40 8.99
CA LYS A 441 -13.37 9.82 8.16
C LYS A 441 -13.61 10.76 6.99
N CYS A 442 -13.51 10.25 5.77
CA CYS A 442 -13.59 11.02 4.53
C CYS A 442 -14.72 10.52 3.63
N ASP A 443 -15.33 11.44 2.88
CA ASP A 443 -16.40 11.14 1.93
C ASP A 443 -15.86 10.40 0.70
N LEU A 444 -16.50 9.28 0.31
CA LEU A 444 -16.25 8.57 -0.95
C LEU A 444 -17.24 8.95 -2.06
N ILE A 445 -18.29 9.72 -1.71
CA ILE A 445 -19.40 10.09 -2.61
C ILE A 445 -19.38 11.60 -2.85
N GLY A 446 -19.84 12.02 -4.02
CA GLY A 446 -20.05 13.43 -4.33
C GLY A 446 -18.77 14.21 -4.61
N ASP A 447 -17.65 13.51 -4.80
CA ASP A 447 -16.37 14.05 -5.27
C ASP A 447 -15.80 15.17 -4.38
N THR A 448 -16.21 15.18 -3.10
CA THR A 448 -15.82 16.23 -2.16
C THR A 448 -14.43 15.99 -1.57
N GLY A 449 -14.10 14.73 -1.28
CA GLY A 449 -12.88 14.32 -0.59
C GLY A 449 -12.73 14.93 0.81
N LEU A 450 -13.83 15.40 1.41
CA LEU A 450 -13.78 16.10 2.68
C LEU A 450 -13.67 15.11 3.84
N CYS A 451 -12.73 15.39 4.75
CA CYS A 451 -12.39 14.56 5.89
C CYS A 451 -12.69 15.28 7.21
N SER A 452 -13.17 14.57 8.20
CA SER A 452 -13.31 15.06 9.58
C SER A 452 -12.68 14.08 10.55
N PHE A 453 -12.09 14.59 11.64
CA PHE A 453 -11.65 13.73 12.74
C PHE A 453 -12.85 13.05 13.38
N THR A 454 -12.89 11.73 13.33
CA THR A 454 -13.90 10.91 14.03
C THR A 454 -13.42 10.46 15.41
N TYR A 455 -12.10 10.51 15.63
CA TYR A 455 -11.47 10.18 16.90
C TYR A 455 -10.12 10.88 17.01
N ARG A 456 -9.84 11.46 18.18
CA ARG A 456 -8.54 11.98 18.58
C ARG A 456 -8.33 11.58 20.02
N LEU A 457 -7.21 10.92 20.31
CA LEU A 457 -6.88 10.56 21.69
C LEU A 457 -6.61 11.81 22.53
N ASP A 458 -5.96 12.82 21.94
CA ASP A 458 -5.80 14.17 22.50
C ASP A 458 -6.41 15.21 21.56
N ASN A 459 -7.49 15.86 22.01
CA ASN A 459 -8.18 16.89 21.24
C ASN A 459 -7.40 18.21 21.14
N ASN A 460 -6.44 18.44 22.04
CA ASN A 460 -5.64 19.66 22.11
C ASN A 460 -4.35 19.57 21.28
N LEU A 461 -4.04 18.39 20.73
CA LEU A 461 -2.85 18.19 19.92
C LEU A 461 -2.89 19.08 18.66
N SER A 462 -1.81 19.83 18.44
CA SER A 462 -1.70 20.66 17.23
C SER A 462 -1.62 19.78 15.97
N PRO A 463 -2.28 20.17 14.85
CA PRO A 463 -2.09 19.54 13.54
C PRO A 463 -0.64 19.60 13.04
N GLN A 464 0.17 20.53 13.54
CA GLN A 464 1.60 20.70 13.21
C GLN A 464 2.52 19.85 14.10
N ALA A 465 2.00 19.23 15.16
CA ALA A 465 2.82 18.36 16.01
C ALA A 465 3.38 17.17 15.21
N GLN A 466 4.55 16.66 15.63
CA GLN A 466 5.21 15.55 14.94
C GLN A 466 4.30 14.31 14.86
N ILE A 467 4.30 13.65 13.70
CA ILE A 467 3.47 12.47 13.41
C ILE A 467 4.01 11.20 14.12
N GLY A 468 5.30 11.20 14.46
CA GLY A 468 6.01 10.09 15.10
C GLY A 468 6.64 9.09 14.10
N PRO A 469 7.38 8.09 14.60
CA PRO A 469 8.13 7.13 13.77
C PRO A 469 7.25 6.14 12.98
N LEU A 470 6.09 5.76 13.53
CA LEU A 470 5.12 4.87 12.87
C LEU A 470 4.27 5.64 11.87
N ARG A 471 4.25 5.20 10.61
CA ARG A 471 3.52 5.87 9.53
C ARG A 471 3.25 4.95 8.34
N GLY A 472 2.12 5.13 7.68
CA GLY A 472 1.76 4.36 6.49
C GLY A 472 1.83 2.85 6.73
N GLY A 473 2.25 2.11 5.71
CA GLY A 473 2.18 0.65 5.70
C GLY A 473 0.92 0.17 4.97
N THR A 474 0.52 -1.08 5.17
CA THR A 474 -0.59 -1.67 4.43
C THR A 474 -1.90 -0.95 4.69
N GLN A 475 -2.89 -1.10 3.82
CA GLN A 475 -4.28 -0.93 4.24
C GLN A 475 -4.60 -1.85 5.43
N LEU A 476 -5.59 -1.50 6.24
CA LEU A 476 -6.06 -2.39 7.30
C LEU A 476 -7.26 -3.22 6.82
N MET A 477 -7.20 -4.53 7.04
CA MET A 477 -8.30 -5.45 6.75
C MET A 477 -9.18 -5.64 7.97
N ASN A 478 -10.50 -5.54 7.78
CA ASN A 478 -11.47 -5.77 8.83
C ASN A 478 -11.65 -7.29 9.04
N VAL A 479 -11.54 -7.76 10.28
CA VAL A 479 -11.64 -9.18 10.64
C VAL A 479 -12.99 -9.79 10.22
N ARG A 480 -14.09 -9.03 10.39
CA ARG A 480 -15.43 -9.46 9.95
C ARG A 480 -15.47 -9.73 8.45
N SER A 481 -14.79 -8.91 7.65
CA SER A 481 -14.71 -9.12 6.19
C SER A 481 -13.95 -10.38 5.82
N ILE A 482 -12.92 -10.76 6.58
CA ILE A 482 -12.13 -11.97 6.33
C ILE A 482 -12.96 -13.20 6.70
N LEU A 483 -13.60 -13.19 7.87
CA LEU A 483 -14.47 -14.27 8.34
C LEU A 483 -15.70 -14.48 7.43
N ASN A 484 -16.30 -13.39 6.93
CA ASN A 484 -17.41 -13.42 5.97
C ASN A 484 -17.06 -14.01 4.59
N SER A 485 -15.80 -14.32 4.32
CA SER A 485 -15.43 -15.10 3.12
C SER A 485 -15.99 -16.53 3.15
N ARG A 486 -16.45 -16.97 4.33
CA ARG A 486 -17.05 -18.28 4.60
C ARG A 486 -18.46 -18.12 5.16
N ASN A 487 -19.40 -18.93 4.69
CA ASN A 487 -20.80 -18.87 5.11
C ASN A 487 -21.10 -19.69 6.38
N ASP A 488 -20.21 -20.62 6.74
CA ASP A 488 -20.32 -21.52 7.89
C ASP A 488 -19.84 -20.91 9.23
N ILE A 489 -19.36 -19.66 9.20
CA ILE A 489 -18.87 -18.95 10.39
C ILE A 489 -19.96 -18.05 10.96
N ASP A 490 -20.37 -18.33 12.20
CA ASP A 490 -21.28 -17.48 12.96
C ASP A 490 -20.49 -16.34 13.63
N LEU A 491 -20.53 -15.16 13.02
CA LEU A 491 -19.77 -13.99 13.48
C LEU A 491 -20.18 -13.51 14.87
N ASP A 492 -21.44 -13.68 15.26
CA ASP A 492 -21.96 -13.17 16.53
C ASP A 492 -21.42 -13.96 17.73
N LYS A 493 -20.94 -15.19 17.48
CA LYS A 493 -20.21 -16.01 18.47
C LYS A 493 -18.75 -15.60 18.63
N ILE A 494 -18.18 -14.83 17.69
CA ILE A 494 -16.75 -14.49 17.67
C ILE A 494 -16.55 -13.01 18.01
N ILE A 495 -17.26 -12.12 17.32
CA ILE A 495 -17.05 -10.67 17.40
C ILE A 495 -18.14 -10.05 18.29
N PRO A 496 -17.77 -9.40 19.40
CA PRO A 496 -18.72 -8.69 20.24
C PRO A 496 -19.57 -7.66 19.46
N PRO A 497 -20.83 -7.44 19.86
CA PRO A 497 -21.66 -6.41 19.24
C PRO A 497 -21.02 -5.02 19.40
N ASN A 498 -21.28 -4.13 18.43
CA ASN A 498 -20.75 -2.77 18.39
C ASN A 498 -19.21 -2.67 18.38
N ARG A 499 -18.52 -3.75 18.00
CA ARG A 499 -17.07 -3.80 17.86
C ARG A 499 -16.66 -4.08 16.42
N GLU A 500 -15.69 -3.30 15.94
CA GLU A 500 -14.95 -3.61 14.72
C GLU A 500 -13.45 -3.75 15.05
N VAL A 501 -12.80 -4.72 14.40
CA VAL A 501 -11.38 -4.99 14.56
C VAL A 501 -10.72 -4.99 13.19
N TRP A 502 -9.62 -4.24 13.05
CA TRP A 502 -8.82 -4.20 11.84
C TRP A 502 -7.37 -4.59 12.12
N ILE A 503 -6.76 -5.28 11.16
CA ILE A 503 -5.39 -5.76 11.24
C ILE A 503 -4.64 -5.24 10.01
N GLY A 504 -3.40 -4.80 10.20
CA GLY A 504 -2.47 -4.52 9.11
C GLY A 504 -1.05 -4.39 9.61
N PHE A 505 -0.19 -3.81 8.78
CA PHE A 505 1.21 -3.57 9.13
C PHE A 505 1.54 -2.10 8.93
N ALA A 506 1.85 -1.40 10.02
CA ALA A 506 2.44 -0.09 9.95
C ALA A 506 3.92 -0.20 9.54
N ARG A 507 4.52 0.91 9.11
CA ARG A 507 5.97 1.00 8.87
C ARG A 507 6.59 1.91 9.93
N ALA A 508 7.50 1.38 10.73
CA ALA A 508 8.39 2.20 11.56
C ALA A 508 9.51 2.79 10.69
N HIS A 509 9.86 4.04 10.94
CA HIS A 509 11.04 4.72 10.41
C HIS A 509 11.88 5.16 11.61
N LEU A 510 13.03 4.50 11.81
CA LEU A 510 13.98 4.80 12.87
C LEU A 510 15.19 5.49 12.25
N ASP A 511 15.56 6.63 12.81
CA ASP A 511 16.73 7.41 12.41
C ASP A 511 17.94 7.02 13.26
N ASP A 512 19.14 7.06 12.67
CA ASP A 512 20.43 6.82 13.33
C ASP A 512 20.45 5.55 14.20
N CYS A 513 20.02 4.44 13.59
CA CYS A 513 19.76 3.20 14.29
C CYS A 513 20.36 2.00 13.56
N GLY A 514 20.97 1.07 14.33
CA GLY A 514 21.75 -0.03 13.78
C GLY A 514 23.04 0.49 13.15
N CYS A 515 23.42 -0.07 12.00
CA CYS A 515 24.66 0.32 11.30
C CYS A 515 24.43 1.30 10.12
N GLY A 516 23.17 1.55 9.73
CA GLY A 516 22.82 2.47 8.63
C GLY A 516 22.24 3.80 9.10
N ASN A 517 21.98 4.71 8.17
CA ASN A 517 21.45 6.05 8.49
C ASN A 517 20.01 5.98 9.02
N ASN A 518 19.20 5.09 8.45
CA ASN A 518 17.80 4.93 8.83
C ASN A 518 17.37 3.49 8.57
N MET A 519 16.49 2.96 9.42
CA MET A 519 15.90 1.64 9.25
C MET A 519 14.38 1.75 9.09
N TYR A 520 13.85 1.01 8.12
CA TYR A 520 12.42 0.84 7.91
C TYR A 520 12.03 -0.63 8.07
N ARG A 521 11.07 -0.90 8.95
CA ARG A 521 10.54 -2.24 9.19
C ARG A 521 9.02 -2.24 9.35
N PRO A 522 8.35 -3.36 9.01
CA PRO A 522 6.96 -3.62 9.35
C PRO A 522 6.74 -3.74 10.86
N ASN A 523 5.61 -3.26 11.34
CA ASN A 523 5.05 -3.55 12.66
C ASN A 523 3.61 -4.01 12.48
N LEU A 524 3.26 -5.21 12.97
CA LEU A 524 1.87 -5.66 13.06
C LEU A 524 1.09 -4.68 13.94
N VAL A 525 -0.10 -4.29 13.51
CA VAL A 525 -0.98 -3.38 14.24
C VAL A 525 -2.41 -3.91 14.22
N ILE A 526 -3.06 -3.89 15.38
CA ILE A 526 -4.47 -4.28 15.55
C ILE A 526 -5.25 -3.12 16.16
N ILE A 527 -6.15 -2.53 15.37
CA ILE A 527 -7.03 -1.45 15.79
C ILE A 527 -8.38 -2.01 16.18
N VAL A 528 -8.92 -1.50 17.29
CA VAL A 528 -10.29 -1.77 17.74
C VAL A 528 -11.08 -0.48 17.71
N LYS A 529 -12.31 -0.55 17.22
CA LYS A 529 -13.36 0.46 17.44
C LYS A 529 -14.48 -0.17 18.25
N ASP A 530 -14.81 0.45 19.38
CA ASP A 530 -16.01 0.14 20.14
C ASP A 530 -16.99 1.32 20.04
N THR A 531 -18.24 1.05 19.68
CA THR A 531 -19.31 2.05 19.64
C THR A 531 -20.18 1.93 20.89
N VAL A 532 -20.35 3.03 21.63
CA VAL A 532 -21.13 3.09 22.86
C VAL A 532 -22.35 3.99 22.66
N ASP A 533 -23.54 3.45 22.89
CA ASP A 533 -24.79 4.22 22.87
C ASP A 533 -25.05 4.85 24.24
N VAL A 534 -25.32 6.15 24.25
CA VAL A 534 -25.59 6.94 25.45
C VAL A 534 -26.96 7.58 25.35
N GLU A 535 -27.76 7.44 26.40
CA GLU A 535 -29.03 8.16 26.51
C GLU A 535 -28.77 9.55 27.06
N ILE A 536 -29.10 10.57 26.27
CA ILE A 536 -29.05 11.96 26.71
C ILE A 536 -30.44 12.32 27.24
N LYS A 537 -30.49 12.67 28.53
CA LYS A 537 -31.67 13.23 29.18
C LYS A 537 -31.57 14.75 29.16
N GLU A 538 -31.88 15.38 28.04
CA GLU A 538 -32.15 16.83 28.01
C GLU A 538 -33.62 17.12 28.39
N LEU A 539 -33.94 18.38 28.69
CA LEU A 539 -35.21 18.94 29.21
C LEU A 539 -36.50 18.63 28.41
N THR A 540 -36.46 17.73 27.43
CA THR A 540 -37.61 17.28 26.64
C THR A 540 -38.05 15.89 27.09
N ASP A 541 -39.36 15.63 27.12
CA ASP A 541 -40.00 14.40 27.63
C ASP A 541 -39.62 13.08 26.92
N LYS A 542 -38.69 13.10 25.94
CA LYS A 542 -38.23 11.91 25.22
C LYS A 542 -36.70 11.83 25.21
N PRO A 543 -36.08 10.80 25.83
CA PRO A 543 -34.65 10.57 25.72
C PRO A 543 -34.28 10.23 24.26
N PHE A 544 -33.18 10.78 23.76
CA PHE A 544 -32.59 10.35 22.49
C PHE A 544 -31.24 9.69 22.72
N LYS A 545 -30.90 8.71 21.87
CA LYS A 545 -29.64 7.97 21.93
C LYS A 545 -28.59 8.63 21.06
N GLN A 546 -27.41 8.89 21.61
CA GLN A 546 -26.23 9.33 20.89
C GLN A 546 -25.16 8.21 20.94
N SER A 547 -24.71 7.75 19.78
CA SER A 547 -23.61 6.79 19.68
C SER A 547 -22.26 7.50 19.63
N LYS A 548 -21.27 7.03 20.39
CA LYS A 548 -19.89 7.54 20.37
C LYS A 548 -18.91 6.41 20.07
N ASP A 549 -18.01 6.67 19.14
CA ASP A 549 -16.96 5.72 18.76
C ASP A 549 -15.68 5.94 19.57
N PHE A 550 -15.07 4.85 20.00
CA PHE A 550 -13.81 4.81 20.74
C PHE A 550 -12.82 3.92 20.02
N TYR A 551 -11.65 4.45 19.69
CA TYR A 551 -10.60 3.70 19.01
C TYR A 551 -9.38 3.51 19.90
N LYS A 552 -8.70 2.37 19.73
CA LYS A 552 -7.40 2.11 20.35
C LYS A 552 -6.53 1.22 19.47
N ILE A 553 -5.22 1.39 19.61
CA ILE A 553 -4.25 0.39 19.15
C ILE A 553 -4.25 -0.70 20.22
N SER A 554 -4.93 -1.81 19.96
CA SER A 554 -5.07 -2.89 20.95
C SER A 554 -3.79 -3.72 21.07
N HIS A 555 -3.13 -3.98 19.94
CA HIS A 555 -1.89 -4.73 19.87
C HIS A 555 -1.00 -4.09 18.82
N ILE A 556 0.29 -4.05 19.11
CA ILE A 556 1.32 -3.60 18.16
C ILE A 556 2.60 -4.40 18.38
N SER A 557 3.22 -4.88 17.30
CA SER A 557 4.50 -5.57 17.40
C SER A 557 5.68 -4.61 17.41
N SER A 558 6.84 -5.07 17.89
CA SER A 558 8.13 -4.49 17.47
C SER A 558 8.37 -4.74 15.97
N SER A 559 9.50 -4.23 15.46
CA SER A 559 9.94 -4.48 14.08
C SER A 559 9.94 -5.98 13.74
N ILE A 560 9.40 -6.31 12.57
CA ILE A 560 9.32 -7.67 12.02
C ILE A 560 10.31 -7.79 10.86
N SER A 561 11.15 -8.83 10.88
CA SER A 561 12.06 -9.15 9.77
C SER A 561 11.38 -9.94 8.65
N PHE A 562 10.38 -10.77 9.00
CA PHE A 562 9.87 -11.85 8.16
C PHE A 562 10.97 -12.79 7.65
N ASP A 563 12.10 -12.82 8.36
CA ASP A 563 13.31 -13.55 7.97
C ASP A 563 13.76 -13.22 6.52
N ILE A 564 13.45 -11.99 6.08
CA ILE A 564 13.80 -11.48 4.75
C ILE A 564 15.18 -10.81 4.84
N PRO A 565 16.18 -11.30 4.10
CA PRO A 565 17.47 -10.61 4.01
C PRO A 565 17.33 -9.31 3.22
N ILE A 566 18.04 -8.28 3.67
CA ILE A 566 18.03 -6.94 3.07
C ILE A 566 19.31 -6.73 2.26
N ILE A 567 19.22 -5.86 1.26
CA ILE A 567 20.36 -5.40 0.45
C ILE A 567 20.66 -3.92 0.73
N GLY A 568 21.89 -3.50 0.47
CA GLY A 568 22.32 -2.11 0.57
C GLY A 568 21.47 -1.15 -0.26
N TRP A 569 21.41 0.12 0.19
CA TRP A 569 20.71 1.18 -0.52
C TRP A 569 21.35 1.50 -1.88
N ASP A 570 22.69 1.45 -1.89
CA ASP A 570 23.50 1.54 -3.10
C ASP A 570 23.44 0.21 -3.86
N LEU A 571 22.75 0.23 -5.00
CA LEU A 571 22.56 -0.94 -5.83
C LEU A 571 23.85 -1.38 -6.54
N MET A 572 24.85 -0.50 -6.68
CA MET A 572 26.19 -0.86 -7.18
C MET A 572 26.98 -1.67 -6.14
N ASN A 573 26.66 -1.46 -4.85
CA ASN A 573 27.30 -2.12 -3.73
C ASN A 573 26.25 -2.78 -2.83
N PRO A 574 25.45 -3.75 -3.33
CA PRO A 574 24.27 -4.26 -2.62
C PRO A 574 24.62 -5.05 -1.34
N LYS A 575 25.90 -5.42 -1.15
CA LYS A 575 26.40 -6.02 0.10
C LYS A 575 26.68 -4.98 1.20
N LYS A 576 26.80 -3.69 0.87
CA LYS A 576 27.02 -2.60 1.85
C LYS A 576 25.71 -2.18 2.50
N ILE A 577 25.14 -3.09 3.31
CA ILE A 577 23.84 -2.92 3.98
C ILE A 577 23.86 -1.74 4.98
N CYS A 578 25.03 -1.48 5.57
CA CYS A 578 25.24 -0.39 6.53
C CYS A 578 25.47 0.98 5.88
N VAL A 579 25.43 1.09 4.54
CA VAL A 579 25.54 2.38 3.86
C VAL A 579 24.16 2.84 3.38
N GLY A 580 23.71 4.00 3.87
CA GLY A 580 22.44 4.58 3.50
C GLY A 580 21.26 4.00 4.27
N SER A 581 20.10 3.88 3.62
CA SER A 581 18.85 3.40 4.25
C SER A 581 18.70 1.90 4.16
N ASN A 582 18.34 1.25 5.27
CA ASN A 582 17.99 -0.16 5.32
C ASN A 582 16.46 -0.31 5.30
N VAL A 583 15.90 -0.79 4.19
CA VAL A 583 14.46 -0.62 3.91
C VAL A 583 13.75 -1.95 3.66
N LEU A 584 12.76 -2.26 4.48
CA LEU A 584 11.75 -3.29 4.24
C LEU A 584 10.36 -2.68 4.46
N ILE A 585 9.57 -2.53 3.39
CA ILE A 585 8.26 -1.86 3.48
C ILE A 585 7.14 -2.86 3.20
N PRO A 586 6.16 -2.99 4.11
CA PRO A 586 4.93 -3.69 3.80
C PRO A 586 4.05 -2.76 2.95
N ASN A 587 3.78 -3.16 1.71
CA ASN A 587 3.09 -2.34 0.70
C ASN A 587 1.57 -2.54 0.68
N GLY A 588 1.11 -3.76 0.89
CA GLY A 588 -0.32 -4.06 1.01
C GLY A 588 -0.62 -5.52 1.29
N ILE A 589 -1.76 -5.79 1.93
CA ILE A 589 -2.26 -7.17 2.08
C ILE A 589 -2.95 -7.55 0.78
N SER A 590 -2.39 -8.51 0.05
CA SER A 590 -2.87 -8.91 -1.28
C SER A 590 -4.12 -9.77 -1.20
N SER A 591 -4.18 -10.65 -0.21
CA SER A 591 -5.30 -11.52 0.09
C SER A 591 -5.18 -12.07 1.51
N TRP A 592 -6.31 -12.41 2.12
CA TRP A 592 -6.37 -13.18 3.36
C TRP A 592 -7.56 -14.12 3.27
N SER A 593 -7.32 -15.42 3.42
CA SER A 593 -8.33 -16.45 3.17
C SER A 593 -8.26 -17.57 4.18
N ILE A 594 -9.41 -18.18 4.44
CA ILE A 594 -9.58 -19.26 5.42
C ILE A 594 -9.84 -20.55 4.65
N GLU A 595 -8.94 -21.52 4.82
CA GLU A 595 -9.05 -22.84 4.20
C GLU A 595 -10.05 -23.72 4.96
N SER A 596 -9.91 -23.80 6.28
CA SER A 596 -10.79 -24.56 7.17
C SER A 596 -10.98 -23.89 8.52
N PHE A 597 -12.13 -24.19 9.15
CA PHE A 597 -12.50 -23.72 10.47
C PHE A 597 -13.14 -24.88 11.25
N ASP A 598 -12.54 -25.26 12.38
CA ASP A 598 -12.99 -26.41 13.16
C ASP A 598 -13.77 -25.94 14.40
N GLN A 599 -15.10 -25.82 14.27
CA GLN A 599 -15.96 -25.45 15.40
C GLN A 599 -16.14 -26.59 16.41
N GLU A 600 -16.11 -27.85 15.97
CA GLU A 600 -16.47 -29.00 16.81
C GLU A 600 -15.38 -29.34 17.83
N ASN A 601 -14.12 -29.14 17.48
CA ASN A 601 -12.97 -29.37 18.38
C ASN A 601 -12.51 -28.11 19.12
N SER A 602 -13.11 -26.95 18.84
CA SER A 602 -12.80 -25.66 19.48
C SER A 602 -13.36 -25.60 20.92
N LYS A 603 -12.69 -26.23 21.89
CA LYS A 603 -13.08 -26.14 23.32
C LYS A 603 -12.84 -24.75 23.90
N ASP A 604 -11.57 -24.35 23.98
CA ASP A 604 -11.17 -23.07 24.61
C ASP A 604 -10.60 -22.04 23.63
N ASN A 605 -10.24 -22.49 22.42
CA ASN A 605 -9.63 -21.66 21.39
C ASN A 605 -10.31 -21.94 20.05
N TRP A 606 -10.48 -20.91 19.24
CA TRP A 606 -10.86 -21.01 17.84
C TRP A 606 -9.70 -21.64 17.05
N ILE A 607 -10.00 -22.68 16.28
CA ILE A 607 -9.04 -23.38 15.43
C ILE A 607 -9.36 -23.08 13.97
N LEU A 608 -8.44 -22.38 13.29
CA LEU A 608 -8.56 -22.09 11.86
C LEU A 608 -7.23 -22.21 11.12
N ASN A 609 -7.32 -22.57 9.83
CA ASN A 609 -6.21 -22.51 8.89
C ASN A 609 -6.38 -21.28 7.98
N ASP A 610 -5.77 -20.16 8.35
CA ASP A 610 -5.71 -18.96 7.51
C ASP A 610 -4.38 -18.80 6.77
N TYR A 611 -4.47 -18.19 5.58
CA TYR A 611 -3.36 -17.80 4.74
C TYR A 611 -3.52 -16.34 4.31
N MET A 612 -2.50 -15.53 4.58
CA MET A 612 -2.41 -14.14 4.18
C MET A 612 -1.23 -13.97 3.23
N THR A 613 -1.44 -13.36 2.07
CA THR A 613 -0.35 -12.95 1.17
C THR A 613 -0.08 -11.46 1.37
N LEU A 614 1.13 -11.12 1.75
CA LEU A 614 1.60 -9.75 1.92
C LEU A 614 2.48 -9.35 0.73
N SER A 615 2.25 -8.17 0.17
CA SER A 615 3.14 -7.55 -0.81
C SER A 615 4.09 -6.56 -0.11
N LEU A 616 5.37 -6.60 -0.47
CA LEU A 616 6.42 -5.83 0.19
C LEU A 616 7.52 -5.39 -0.79
N SER A 617 8.30 -4.38 -0.40
CA SER A 617 9.50 -3.96 -1.12
C SER A 617 10.74 -4.14 -0.25
N ILE A 618 11.78 -4.69 -0.86
CA ILE A 618 13.13 -4.76 -0.30
C ILE A 618 13.94 -3.63 -0.92
N SER A 619 14.55 -2.83 -0.07
CA SER A 619 15.38 -1.66 -0.38
C SER A 619 14.71 -0.65 -1.30
N ASP A 620 13.37 -0.61 -1.36
CA ASP A 620 12.57 0.21 -2.29
C ASP A 620 12.99 0.08 -3.75
N PHE A 621 13.37 -1.12 -4.16
CA PHE A 621 13.77 -1.42 -5.54
C PHE A 621 13.05 -2.64 -6.12
N THR A 622 12.51 -3.48 -5.25
CA THR A 622 11.89 -4.73 -5.66
C THR A 622 10.43 -4.80 -5.26
N VAL A 623 9.71 -5.72 -5.88
CA VAL A 623 8.35 -6.09 -5.53
C VAL A 623 8.35 -7.57 -5.20
N HIS A 624 8.09 -7.89 -3.94
CA HIS A 624 8.03 -9.26 -3.44
C HIS A 624 6.65 -9.56 -2.85
N LYS A 625 6.34 -10.85 -2.78
CA LYS A 625 5.26 -11.38 -1.96
C LYS A 625 5.82 -12.33 -0.91
N ILE A 626 5.14 -12.42 0.22
CA ILE A 626 5.36 -13.46 1.23
C ILE A 626 4.00 -13.96 1.71
N ASP A 627 3.94 -15.26 2.00
CA ASP A 627 2.75 -15.91 2.51
C ASP A 627 2.91 -16.18 4.00
N VAL A 628 1.91 -15.81 4.79
CA VAL A 628 1.85 -15.91 6.25
C VAL A 628 0.67 -16.81 6.61
N LYS A 629 0.90 -17.80 7.48
CA LYS A 629 -0.09 -18.77 7.93
C LYS A 629 -0.33 -18.67 9.44
N GLY A 630 -1.60 -18.79 9.85
CA GLY A 630 -2.00 -18.91 11.26
C GLY A 630 -2.06 -17.59 12.05
N LEU A 631 -1.84 -16.44 11.38
CA LEU A 631 -1.86 -15.14 12.04
C LEU A 631 -3.27 -14.78 12.53
N LEU A 632 -4.31 -15.03 11.72
CA LEU A 632 -5.69 -14.79 12.13
C LEU A 632 -6.09 -15.76 13.24
N SER A 633 -5.66 -17.02 13.15
CA SER A 633 -5.86 -18.03 14.21
C SER A 633 -5.37 -17.54 15.56
N GLN A 634 -4.14 -17.03 15.61
CA GLN A 634 -3.57 -16.51 16.83
C GLN A 634 -4.35 -15.29 17.36
N ILE A 635 -4.73 -14.37 16.48
CA ILE A 635 -5.43 -13.12 16.85
C ILE A 635 -6.85 -13.38 17.34
N LEU A 636 -7.61 -14.30 16.73
CA LEU A 636 -8.98 -14.63 17.17
C LEU A 636 -9.03 -15.19 18.60
N ASN A 637 -7.90 -15.70 19.11
CA ASN A 637 -7.78 -16.22 20.47
C ASN A 637 -7.35 -15.16 21.50
N GLU A 638 -7.23 -13.89 21.10
CA GLU A 638 -7.03 -12.79 22.05
C GLU A 638 -8.35 -12.46 22.78
N LYS A 639 -8.46 -12.93 24.03
CA LYS A 639 -9.64 -12.74 24.90
C LYS A 639 -10.01 -11.29 25.19
N SER A 640 -9.12 -10.33 24.92
CA SER A 640 -9.43 -8.90 25.02
C SER A 640 -10.15 -8.35 23.79
N LEU A 641 -10.15 -9.10 22.68
CA LEU A 641 -10.70 -8.67 21.39
C LEU A 641 -11.98 -9.42 21.05
N PHE A 642 -11.98 -10.74 21.21
CA PHE A 642 -13.03 -11.65 20.72
C PHE A 642 -13.61 -12.50 21.85
N TYR A 643 -14.80 -13.03 21.62
CA TYR A 643 -15.37 -14.09 22.47
C TYR A 643 -14.59 -15.39 22.31
N SER A 644 -14.54 -16.18 23.38
CA SER A 644 -13.97 -17.53 23.36
C SER A 644 -15.07 -18.58 23.13
N PRO A 645 -14.77 -19.73 22.51
CA PRO A 645 -15.77 -20.76 22.24
C PRO A 645 -16.53 -21.22 23.50
N SER A 646 -15.84 -21.30 24.66
CA SER A 646 -16.39 -21.73 25.93
C SER A 646 -17.01 -20.62 26.79
N SER A 647 -16.84 -19.34 26.44
CA SER A 647 -17.32 -18.22 27.26
C SER A 647 -17.41 -16.89 26.52
N ASN A 648 -18.56 -16.22 26.67
CA ASN A 648 -18.77 -14.82 26.26
C ASN A 648 -18.52 -13.84 27.43
N ASN A 649 -17.42 -14.01 28.16
CA ASN A 649 -17.14 -13.17 29.33
C ASN A 649 -16.75 -11.74 28.91
N GLU A 650 -17.75 -10.87 28.77
CA GLU A 650 -17.60 -9.47 28.37
C GLU A 650 -16.63 -8.67 29.24
N LYS A 651 -16.41 -9.08 30.50
CA LYS A 651 -15.47 -8.39 31.42
C LYS A 651 -14.04 -8.37 30.90
N LEU A 652 -13.65 -9.30 30.04
CA LEU A 652 -12.30 -9.38 29.48
C LEU A 652 -12.09 -8.45 28.27
N LEU A 653 -13.16 -7.96 27.66
CA LEU A 653 -13.11 -7.23 26.38
C LEU A 653 -12.60 -5.78 26.51
N ASN A 654 -12.38 -5.27 27.73
CA ASN A 654 -11.91 -3.90 28.00
C ASN A 654 -12.67 -2.83 27.18
N GLN A 655 -14.00 -2.96 27.08
CA GLN A 655 -14.87 -2.03 26.36
C GLN A 655 -15.13 -0.76 27.18
N PRO A 656 -15.20 0.42 26.55
CA PRO A 656 -15.69 1.63 27.22
C PRO A 656 -17.14 1.43 27.67
N THR A 657 -17.49 2.02 28.82
CA THR A 657 -18.85 1.96 29.37
C THR A 657 -19.57 3.29 29.19
N THR A 658 -20.89 3.30 29.31
CA THR A 658 -21.70 4.54 29.20
C THR A 658 -21.27 5.63 30.19
N LYS A 659 -20.79 5.25 31.38
CA LYS A 659 -20.29 6.17 32.42
C LYS A 659 -19.13 7.06 31.93
N VAL A 660 -18.21 6.45 31.18
CA VAL A 660 -17.02 7.09 30.60
C VAL A 660 -17.43 8.19 29.63
N VAL A 661 -18.53 7.98 28.90
CA VAL A 661 -19.01 8.96 27.92
C VAL A 661 -19.70 10.14 28.60
N SER A 662 -20.43 9.87 29.68
CA SER A 662 -21.22 10.89 30.39
C SER A 662 -20.40 11.87 31.24
N ASP A 663 -19.22 11.47 31.72
CA ASP A 663 -18.35 12.34 32.53
C ASP A 663 -16.86 12.12 32.20
N PRO A 664 -16.39 12.65 31.05
CA PRO A 664 -15.04 12.40 30.58
C PRO A 664 -13.97 12.87 31.56
N GLU A 665 -14.12 14.04 32.20
CA GLU A 665 -13.08 14.60 33.07
C GLU A 665 -12.91 13.83 34.40
N LYS A 666 -13.99 13.31 35.01
CA LYS A 666 -13.87 12.48 36.21
C LYS A 666 -13.43 11.06 35.92
N ASP A 667 -13.83 10.44 34.81
CA ASP A 667 -13.50 9.04 34.50
C ASP A 667 -12.23 8.87 33.63
N LEU A 668 -11.77 9.89 32.87
CA LEU A 668 -10.40 9.84 32.28
C LEU A 668 -9.31 9.81 33.37
N SER A 669 -9.59 10.35 34.56
CA SER A 669 -8.69 10.22 35.72
C SER A 669 -8.56 8.77 36.24
N LYS A 670 -9.51 7.89 35.89
CA LYS A 670 -9.40 6.43 35.99
C LYS A 670 -9.12 5.85 34.61
N SER A 671 -7.88 6.03 34.16
CA SER A 671 -7.38 5.68 32.83
C SER A 671 -8.03 4.42 32.24
N LEU A 672 -8.83 4.60 31.20
CA LEU A 672 -9.36 3.48 30.43
C LEU A 672 -8.18 2.72 29.81
N ASN A 673 -8.04 1.43 30.15
CA ASN A 673 -6.88 0.66 29.74
C ASN A 673 -6.74 0.63 28.22
N GLY A 674 -5.55 1.00 27.74
CA GLY A 674 -5.20 1.00 26.33
C GLY A 674 -5.62 2.22 25.52
N TYR A 675 -6.22 3.23 26.15
CA TYR A 675 -6.49 4.54 25.54
C TYR A 675 -5.37 5.52 25.91
N ASN A 676 -4.14 5.15 25.52
CA ASN A 676 -2.91 5.88 25.75
C ASN A 676 -1.86 5.41 24.71
N ASN A 677 -0.59 5.79 24.88
CA ASN A 677 0.49 5.38 23.99
C ASN A 677 1.37 4.24 24.54
N ASP A 678 1.02 3.61 25.67
CA ASP A 678 1.91 2.69 26.41
C ASP A 678 2.46 1.56 25.54
N ASN A 679 1.59 0.85 24.83
CA ASN A 679 2.02 -0.22 23.93
C ASN A 679 2.76 0.30 22.68
N VAL A 680 2.44 1.51 22.21
CA VAL A 680 3.14 2.16 21.07
C VAL A 680 4.59 2.47 21.44
N VAL A 681 4.85 3.10 22.58
CA VAL A 681 6.24 3.36 23.02
C VAL A 681 6.99 2.07 23.31
N CYS A 682 6.34 1.06 23.91
CA CYS A 682 6.98 -0.24 24.14
C CYS A 682 7.34 -0.97 22.83
N ALA A 683 6.47 -0.91 21.81
CA ALA A 683 6.75 -1.47 20.50
C ALA A 683 7.88 -0.73 19.76
N LEU A 684 7.96 0.60 19.90
CA LEU A 684 9.05 1.39 19.36
C LEU A 684 10.37 1.09 20.07
N GLU A 685 10.37 0.99 21.39
CA GLU A 685 11.53 0.56 22.17
C GLU A 685 12.02 -0.84 21.75
N GLY A 686 11.10 -1.80 21.58
CA GLY A 686 11.43 -3.12 21.04
C GLY A 686 11.98 -3.05 19.61
N SER A 687 11.49 -2.12 18.79
CA SER A 687 11.97 -1.90 17.42
C SER A 687 13.38 -1.31 17.39
N THR A 688 13.69 -0.38 18.29
CA THR A 688 15.04 0.17 18.46
C THR A 688 16.03 -0.91 18.86
N ARG A 689 15.67 -1.78 19.81
CA ARG A 689 16.53 -2.93 20.19
C ARG A 689 16.74 -3.92 19.05
N PHE A 690 15.68 -4.24 18.30
CA PHE A 690 15.79 -5.07 17.10
C PHE A 690 16.79 -4.46 16.11
N CYS A 691 16.66 -3.15 15.87
CA CYS A 691 17.48 -2.41 14.93
C CYS A 691 18.97 -2.36 15.33
N GLU A 692 19.26 -2.08 16.60
CA GLU A 692 20.63 -2.12 17.15
C GLU A 692 21.25 -3.50 17.01
N GLN A 693 20.49 -4.55 17.34
CA GLN A 693 20.99 -5.93 17.24
C GLN A 693 21.22 -6.33 15.79
N TYR A 694 20.26 -6.04 14.91
CA TYR A 694 20.37 -6.27 13.47
C TYR A 694 21.61 -5.59 12.88
N GLY A 695 21.88 -4.33 13.26
CA GLY A 695 23.07 -3.61 12.82
C GLY A 695 24.38 -4.30 13.22
N LYS A 696 24.50 -4.72 14.47
CA LYS A 696 25.69 -5.44 14.98
C LYS A 696 25.93 -6.76 14.26
N ASP A 697 24.85 -7.49 13.97
CA ASP A 697 24.94 -8.78 13.28
C ASP A 697 25.40 -8.62 11.83
N GLU A 698 24.89 -7.60 11.12
CA GLU A 698 25.32 -7.30 9.74
C GLU A 698 26.75 -6.75 9.65
N GLU A 699 27.18 -5.91 10.62
CA GLU A 699 28.57 -5.44 10.70
C GLU A 699 29.55 -6.61 10.85
N LYS A 700 29.25 -7.57 11.73
CA LYS A 700 30.07 -8.76 11.93
C LYS A 700 30.16 -9.62 10.67
N ASN A 701 29.04 -9.82 9.97
CA ASN A 701 29.00 -10.57 8.72
C ASN A 701 29.83 -9.89 7.61
N TYR A 702 29.87 -8.55 7.59
CA TYR A 702 30.69 -7.79 6.64
C TYR A 702 32.19 -7.95 6.90
N GLU A 703 32.62 -7.94 8.16
CA GLU A 703 34.03 -8.16 8.53
C GLU A 703 34.52 -9.58 8.15
N ASP A 704 33.69 -10.60 8.39
CA ASP A 704 33.98 -12.01 8.08
C ASP A 704 34.01 -12.33 6.57
N HIS A 705 33.36 -11.51 5.73
CA HIS A 705 33.30 -11.69 4.26
C HIS A 705 34.18 -10.72 3.47
N SER A 706 35.07 -9.98 4.13
CA SER A 706 36.00 -9.02 3.51
C SER A 706 37.16 -9.66 2.73
N LEU A 707 37.19 -10.98 2.59
CA LEU A 707 38.12 -11.72 1.74
C LEU A 707 37.31 -12.41 0.63
N PHE A 708 37.64 -12.11 -0.64
CA PHE A 708 37.09 -12.63 -1.90
C PHE A 708 35.89 -11.88 -2.54
N TYR A 709 36.17 -10.93 -3.44
CA TYR A 709 35.96 -11.05 -4.92
C TYR A 709 36.13 -9.70 -5.66
N GLU A 710 36.89 -9.76 -6.78
CA GLU A 710 37.11 -8.76 -7.86
C GLU A 710 35.85 -8.62 -8.76
N GLU A 711 35.49 -7.45 -9.30
CA GLU A 711 36.09 -6.75 -10.47
C GLU A 711 36.06 -7.56 -11.78
N GLU A 712 34.87 -7.87 -12.30
CA GLU A 712 34.73 -8.39 -13.68
C GLU A 712 33.43 -7.96 -14.39
N LEU A 713 32.59 -7.11 -13.77
CA LEU A 713 31.29 -6.70 -14.33
C LEU A 713 31.10 -5.18 -14.46
N ASN A 714 31.94 -4.39 -13.76
CA ASN A 714 31.87 -2.93 -13.85
C ASN A 714 32.34 -2.43 -15.22
N GLU A 715 33.33 -3.08 -15.85
CA GLU A 715 33.90 -2.60 -17.11
C GLU A 715 32.88 -2.59 -18.27
N GLU A 716 32.10 -3.67 -18.46
CA GLU A 716 31.16 -3.74 -19.60
C GLU A 716 29.99 -2.75 -19.44
N LEU A 717 29.40 -2.66 -18.24
CA LEU A 717 28.31 -1.73 -17.94
C LEU A 717 28.77 -0.27 -17.97
N GLU A 718 29.97 0.04 -17.46
CA GLU A 718 30.57 1.37 -17.57
C GLU A 718 30.76 1.74 -19.05
N THR A 719 31.20 0.81 -19.91
CA THR A 719 31.35 1.11 -21.34
C THR A 719 30.03 1.41 -22.06
N ASP A 720 28.92 0.76 -21.69
CA ASP A 720 27.62 1.01 -22.30
C ASP A 720 26.99 2.32 -21.79
N ILE A 721 27.22 2.66 -20.52
CA ILE A 721 26.79 3.94 -19.97
C ILE A 721 27.59 5.09 -20.61
N ASP A 722 28.90 4.94 -20.80
CA ASP A 722 29.72 5.94 -21.49
C ASP A 722 29.23 6.17 -22.93
N LYS A 723 28.85 5.10 -23.65
CA LYS A 723 28.24 5.20 -24.99
C LYS A 723 26.91 5.94 -24.96
N TYR A 724 26.06 5.64 -23.96
CA TYR A 724 24.79 6.33 -23.75
C TYR A 724 24.99 7.82 -23.49
N GLU A 725 25.85 8.18 -22.53
CA GLU A 725 26.11 9.56 -22.13
C GLU A 725 26.65 10.39 -23.29
N LYS A 726 27.60 9.83 -24.05
CA LYS A 726 28.14 10.47 -25.25
C LYS A 726 27.07 10.70 -26.32
N GLN A 727 26.18 9.74 -26.56
CA GLN A 727 25.11 9.88 -27.55
C GLN A 727 24.05 10.90 -27.10
N LEU A 728 23.75 10.94 -25.81
CA LEU A 728 22.83 11.92 -25.23
C LEU A 728 23.39 13.34 -25.34
N GLU A 729 24.69 13.52 -25.11
CA GLU A 729 25.37 14.81 -25.31
C GLU A 729 25.25 15.29 -26.76
N LEU A 730 25.51 14.41 -27.73
CA LEU A 730 25.36 14.72 -29.16
C LEU A 730 23.92 15.16 -29.50
N LEU A 731 22.91 14.44 -29.01
CA LEU A 731 21.50 14.76 -29.23
C LEU A 731 21.14 16.13 -28.64
N ASN A 732 21.64 16.46 -27.45
CA ASN A 732 21.43 17.76 -26.82
C ASN A 732 22.08 18.90 -27.60
N ILE A 733 23.27 18.68 -28.17
CA ILE A 733 23.94 19.66 -29.05
C ILE A 733 23.11 19.89 -30.32
N GLU A 734 22.62 18.83 -30.97
CA GLU A 734 21.78 18.93 -32.18
C GLU A 734 20.52 19.78 -31.92
N LYS A 735 19.80 19.54 -30.82
CA LYS A 735 18.63 20.34 -30.42
C LYS A 735 18.95 21.80 -30.15
N GLN A 736 20.11 22.09 -29.55
CA GLN A 736 20.55 23.47 -29.34
C GLN A 736 20.81 24.18 -30.67
N VAL A 737 21.42 23.48 -31.64
CA VAL A 737 21.71 24.01 -32.98
C VAL A 737 20.43 24.28 -33.78
N GLU A 738 19.42 23.40 -33.70
CA GLU A 738 18.12 23.59 -34.35
C GLU A 738 17.31 24.77 -33.79
N ASN A 739 17.47 25.07 -32.50
CA ASN A 739 16.79 26.19 -31.83
C ASN A 739 17.49 27.56 -32.02
N PHE A 740 18.63 27.63 -32.74
CA PHE A 740 19.20 28.93 -33.14
C PHE A 740 18.38 29.54 -34.27
N PRO A 741 17.78 30.74 -34.10
CA PRO A 741 17.05 31.39 -35.18
C PRO A 741 18.02 31.70 -36.32
N SER A 742 17.69 31.23 -37.53
CA SER A 742 18.45 31.45 -38.75
C SER A 742 18.40 32.92 -39.20
N ASN A 743 18.99 33.83 -38.43
CA ASN A 743 19.28 35.21 -38.83
C ASN A 743 20.54 35.23 -39.69
N ASN A 744 20.53 34.58 -40.87
CA ASN A 744 21.57 34.79 -41.89
C ASN A 744 21.20 34.30 -43.30
N LYS A 745 19.98 34.56 -43.76
CA LYS A 745 19.64 34.47 -45.19
C LYS A 745 18.85 35.70 -45.66
N LYS A 746 19.47 36.90 -45.62
CA LYS A 746 19.05 38.07 -46.41
C LYS A 746 20.12 39.18 -46.45
N LYS A 747 21.35 38.84 -46.82
CA LYS A 747 22.34 39.80 -47.34
C LYS A 747 23.23 39.10 -48.37
N LYS A 748 22.70 38.86 -49.56
CA LYS A 748 23.46 38.62 -50.81
C LYS A 748 22.50 38.45 -51.99
N SER A 749 22.00 39.57 -52.52
CA SER A 749 21.88 39.77 -53.96
C SER A 749 21.85 41.27 -54.20
N LYS A 750 22.69 41.71 -55.14
CA LYS A 750 22.81 43.08 -55.64
C LYS A 750 21.49 43.60 -56.20
#